data_AF-A0A7R9Q7M1-F1
#
_entry.id   AF-A0A7R9Q7M1-F1
#
_cell.length_a   1.000
_cell.length_b   1.000
_cell.length_c   1.000
_cell.angle_alpha   90.00
_cell.angle_beta   90.00
_cell.angle_gamma   90.00
#
_symmetry.space_group_name_H-M   'P 1'
#
loop_
_entity.id
_entity.type
_entity.pdbx_description
1 polymer ?
#
loop_
_entity_poly.entity_id
_entity_poly.type
_entity_poly.pdbx_seq_one_letter_code
_entity_poly.pdbx_strand_id
1 'polypeptide(L)'
;YFADPVASKYTQGTAIHWYGHDPKEQLDAPHNQHPDKWMLATEACVEGGVKLGDWNTADLYASDILGDLLHHVIGWVDWNMALDTQGGPNWCKNWVDAPLIINPDLKEYYRQPSFYAMAHFSKFLAPGSVRVDTPVVNQNNNHGLVGGFRRPDGSIVIIAVNTEDIEIDLIVEDDKAAGKLIQKIAPRSVQTYKPASTKITMNYFLTVTLVIAALTINTHGLKPSCANHKQFGHDSIVCVCSDAKPCDSLQGPTKTAPGVLTRWESTAEGNRFVRTELKLAPKDQHVDLDQNAAQLHVKLNRDVKHQQIIGFGGAFTDSTGINIKKMGAKSEDHLIGDCFGKEGLEYNMGRIPIGGSDFSTRAYSLDDNTNDDKPLAKFNLTQEDLDLKIPIIQKAMKVATHDIRLFGSPWSAPKWMKTNNELIHGGDIKGQYLDVYAKYFVKYLDAYKAHGLNHWGITVQNEPWASQRWNSMHFDPKSMASFVANHLGPELARSGYGVDKLQVMQLDHNVGIVKQWVNEYFADPVASKYTAGTAVHWYGHDPKEQLDAPHNQHPDKWMLATEACVEGGVKLGDWNTANLYATDILGDLLHHVIGWVDWNMVLDTQGGPNWTNNFVDAPLIINPQLKEYYRQPSYYAMAHFSKFLAPGSVRVDTPIVTQSNNKALVGGFRRSDGSTVVIAVNTENIEIDFIVEDSKAAGKLVQKIAPRSVQTYVYYD
;
A
#
# COMPACT_ATOMS: atom_id res chain seq x y z
N TYR A 1 -36.04 38.27 -14.97
CA TYR A 1 -34.66 38.06 -15.44
C TYR A 1 -34.61 37.32 -16.77
N PHE A 2 -35.13 36.10 -16.88
CA PHE A 2 -35.05 35.35 -18.15
C PHE A 2 -35.93 35.89 -19.30
N ALA A 3 -36.98 36.67 -18.99
CA ALA A 3 -37.77 37.38 -19.99
C ALA A 3 -37.04 38.59 -20.63
N ASP A 4 -35.92 39.04 -20.03
CA ASP A 4 -35.08 40.10 -20.61
C ASP A 4 -34.01 39.47 -21.53
N PRO A 5 -33.99 39.78 -22.84
CA PRO A 5 -33.07 39.16 -23.80
C PRO A 5 -31.59 39.46 -23.55
N VAL A 6 -31.27 40.56 -22.85
CA VAL A 6 -29.89 40.90 -22.48
C VAL A 6 -29.50 40.12 -21.24
N ALA A 7 -30.32 40.15 -20.19
CA ALA A 7 -30.01 39.44 -18.94
C ALA A 7 -29.98 37.90 -19.13
N SER A 8 -30.86 37.35 -19.98
CA SER A 8 -30.93 35.91 -20.26
C SER A 8 -29.67 35.36 -20.94
N LYS A 9 -28.91 36.19 -21.67
CA LYS A 9 -27.61 35.79 -22.26
C LYS A 9 -26.53 35.56 -21.21
N TYR A 10 -26.62 36.24 -20.07
CA TYR A 10 -25.61 36.20 -19.02
C TYR A 10 -26.03 35.37 -17.81
N THR A 11 -27.22 34.78 -17.82
CA THR A 11 -27.75 33.95 -16.73
C THR A 11 -28.06 32.54 -17.23
N GLN A 12 -27.41 31.54 -16.63
CA GLN A 12 -27.49 30.13 -17.06
C GLN A 12 -28.48 29.31 -16.24
N GLY A 13 -28.93 29.81 -15.09
CA GLY A 13 -29.82 29.09 -14.20
C GLY A 13 -30.34 29.90 -13.03
N THR A 14 -31.11 29.25 -12.17
CA THR A 14 -31.71 29.79 -10.94
C THR A 14 -31.09 29.11 -9.73
N ALA A 15 -30.56 29.91 -8.80
CA ALA A 15 -30.18 29.42 -7.47
C ALA A 15 -31.42 29.41 -6.57
N ILE A 16 -31.66 28.31 -5.86
CA ILE A 16 -32.77 28.17 -4.92
C ILE A 16 -32.24 27.85 -3.51
N HIS A 17 -32.95 28.33 -2.50
CA HIS A 17 -32.70 28.02 -1.10
C HIS A 17 -33.83 27.12 -0.60
N TRP A 18 -33.50 26.17 0.28
CA TRP A 18 -34.46 25.27 0.87
C TRP A 18 -34.46 25.39 2.41
N TYR A 19 -35.65 25.63 2.98
CA TYR A 19 -35.87 25.73 4.44
C TYR A 19 -37.21 25.08 4.88
N GLY A 20 -37.62 23.97 4.25
CA GLY A 20 -38.69 23.11 4.81
C GLY A 20 -40.09 23.14 4.18
N HIS A 21 -40.24 23.20 2.85
CA HIS A 21 -41.56 23.13 2.18
C HIS A 21 -41.57 22.28 0.91
N ASP A 22 -42.73 21.66 0.61
CA ASP A 22 -42.99 20.82 -0.58
C ASP A 22 -42.86 21.63 -1.89
N PRO A 23 -41.86 21.35 -2.74
CA PRO A 23 -41.43 22.26 -3.79
C PRO A 23 -42.09 22.03 -5.16
N LYS A 24 -42.94 20.98 -5.30
CA LYS A 24 -43.38 20.45 -6.61
C LYS A 24 -43.93 21.51 -7.59
N GLU A 25 -44.93 22.30 -7.18
CA GLU A 25 -45.56 23.27 -8.09
C GLU A 25 -44.67 24.49 -8.40
N GLN A 26 -43.72 24.82 -7.52
CA GLN A 26 -42.88 26.01 -7.66
C GLN A 26 -41.63 25.78 -8.51
N LEU A 27 -41.22 24.53 -8.71
CA LEU A 27 -40.04 24.17 -9.51
C LEU A 27 -40.37 23.85 -10.97
N ASP A 28 -41.50 23.19 -11.24
CA ASP A 28 -41.87 22.84 -12.62
C ASP A 28 -42.19 24.07 -13.47
N ALA A 29 -42.88 25.07 -12.90
CA ALA A 29 -43.29 26.29 -13.59
C ALA A 29 -42.12 27.08 -14.22
N PRO A 30 -41.04 27.44 -13.49
CA PRO A 30 -39.90 28.15 -14.06
C PRO A 30 -39.14 27.32 -15.11
N HIS A 31 -39.01 26.00 -14.90
CA HIS A 31 -38.39 25.13 -15.90
C HIS A 31 -39.21 25.08 -17.20
N ASN A 32 -40.53 24.92 -17.11
CA ASN A 32 -41.42 24.87 -18.27
C ASN A 32 -41.40 26.17 -19.09
N GLN A 33 -41.19 27.32 -18.45
CA GLN A 33 -41.05 28.61 -19.13
C GLN A 33 -39.67 28.79 -19.77
N HIS A 34 -38.62 28.21 -19.17
CA HIS A 34 -37.22 28.38 -19.57
C HIS A 34 -36.42 27.06 -19.47
N PRO A 35 -36.69 26.08 -20.35
CA PRO A 35 -36.14 24.72 -20.23
C PRO A 35 -34.63 24.63 -20.50
N ASP A 36 -34.05 25.67 -21.10
CA ASP A 36 -32.59 25.79 -21.32
C ASP A 36 -31.83 26.27 -20.07
N LYS A 37 -32.54 26.67 -19.01
CA LYS A 37 -31.96 27.17 -17.76
C LYS A 37 -32.02 26.10 -16.67
N TRP A 38 -30.91 25.86 -15.99
CA TRP A 38 -30.84 24.88 -14.89
C TRP A 38 -31.25 25.48 -13.55
N MET A 39 -31.60 24.64 -12.57
CA MET A 39 -31.87 25.07 -11.19
C MET A 39 -30.96 24.31 -10.22
N LEU A 40 -30.37 25.00 -9.24
CA LEU A 40 -29.49 24.38 -8.24
C LEU A 40 -29.91 24.81 -6.85
N ALA A 41 -30.12 23.84 -5.95
CA ALA A 41 -30.24 24.13 -4.53
C ALA A 41 -28.84 24.51 -4.01
N THR A 42 -28.64 25.80 -3.74
CA THR A 42 -27.35 26.38 -3.35
C THR A 42 -27.20 26.51 -1.84
N GLU A 43 -28.30 26.42 -1.11
CA GLU A 43 -28.32 26.50 0.34
C GLU A 43 -29.50 25.69 0.89
N ALA A 44 -29.20 24.75 1.79
CA ALA A 44 -30.22 23.97 2.48
C ALA A 44 -29.83 23.68 3.94
N CYS A 45 -30.79 23.84 4.85
CA CYS A 45 -30.65 23.42 6.24
C CYS A 45 -32.02 23.24 6.93
N VAL A 46 -32.07 22.48 8.02
CA VAL A 46 -33.25 22.44 8.90
C VAL A 46 -33.09 23.49 9.99
N GLU A 47 -34.12 24.33 10.15
CA GLU A 47 -34.22 25.30 11.22
C GLU A 47 -34.58 24.65 12.57
N GLY A 48 -34.22 25.31 13.67
CA GLY A 48 -34.58 24.86 15.03
C GLY A 48 -33.43 24.25 15.83
N GLY A 49 -32.19 24.44 15.37
CA GLY A 49 -30.96 24.03 16.06
C GLY A 49 -30.66 22.53 15.97
N VAL A 50 -29.51 22.17 16.55
CA VAL A 50 -28.96 20.81 16.50
C VAL A 50 -29.77 19.83 17.33
N LYS A 51 -30.20 18.73 16.71
CA LYS A 51 -30.91 17.63 17.38
C LYS A 51 -30.20 16.31 17.11
N LEU A 52 -29.23 15.99 17.98
CA LEU A 52 -28.40 14.80 17.83
C LEU A 52 -29.21 13.52 17.62
N GLY A 53 -29.06 12.92 16.43
CA GLY A 53 -29.70 11.65 16.09
C GLY A 53 -31.16 11.76 15.64
N ASP A 54 -31.69 12.96 15.37
CA ASP A 54 -33.08 13.13 14.94
C ASP A 54 -33.29 12.58 13.53
N TRP A 55 -34.11 11.54 13.43
CA TRP A 55 -34.46 10.92 12.16
C TRP A 55 -35.44 11.77 11.35
N ASN A 56 -36.24 12.64 11.99
CA ASN A 56 -37.15 13.54 11.27
C ASN A 56 -36.38 14.49 10.34
N THR A 57 -35.24 15.00 10.79
CA THR A 57 -34.32 15.81 9.97
C THR A 57 -33.81 15.01 8.77
N ALA A 58 -33.57 13.71 8.93
CA ALA A 58 -33.13 12.83 7.84
C ALA A 58 -34.22 12.60 6.80
N ASP A 59 -35.47 12.38 7.25
CA ASP A 59 -36.59 12.18 6.36
C ASP A 59 -36.84 13.41 5.50
N LEU A 60 -36.82 14.61 6.11
CA LEU A 60 -36.93 15.88 5.39
C LEU A 60 -35.82 16.00 4.34
N TYR A 61 -34.56 15.83 4.75
CA TYR A 61 -33.43 15.85 3.81
C TYR A 61 -33.63 14.89 2.63
N ALA A 62 -33.99 13.64 2.92
CA ALA A 62 -34.16 12.63 1.88
C ALA A 62 -35.34 12.93 0.95
N SER A 63 -36.48 13.34 1.51
CA SER A 63 -37.68 13.65 0.73
C SER A 63 -37.47 14.86 -0.16
N ASP A 64 -36.81 15.90 0.36
CA ASP A 64 -36.62 17.14 -0.36
C ASP A 64 -35.50 17.04 -1.40
N ILE A 65 -34.37 16.38 -1.11
CA ILE A 65 -33.34 16.13 -2.12
C ILE A 65 -33.94 15.33 -3.28
N LEU A 66 -34.69 14.25 -2.99
CA LEU A 66 -35.31 13.45 -4.04
C LEU A 66 -36.41 14.25 -4.78
N GLY A 67 -37.22 15.00 -4.03
CA GLY A 67 -38.26 15.88 -4.58
C GLY A 67 -37.68 16.91 -5.56
N ASP A 68 -36.64 17.63 -5.18
CA ASP A 68 -35.95 18.62 -6.01
C ASP A 68 -35.40 17.99 -7.30
N LEU A 69 -34.71 16.84 -7.17
CA LEU A 69 -34.19 16.10 -8.33
C LEU A 69 -35.31 15.62 -9.27
N LEU A 70 -36.49 15.29 -8.71
CA LEU A 70 -37.68 14.94 -9.48
C LEU A 70 -38.38 16.15 -10.14
N HIS A 71 -38.00 17.39 -9.80
CA HIS A 71 -38.55 18.63 -10.36
C HIS A 71 -37.45 19.57 -10.87
N HIS A 72 -36.58 19.04 -11.73
CA HIS A 72 -35.62 19.81 -12.57
C HIS A 72 -34.45 20.49 -11.84
N VAL A 73 -34.30 20.30 -10.53
CA VAL A 73 -33.11 20.72 -9.80
C VAL A 73 -31.96 19.75 -10.11
N ILE A 74 -30.78 20.28 -10.40
CA ILE A 74 -29.65 19.49 -10.91
C ILE A 74 -28.59 19.14 -9.85
N GLY A 75 -28.80 19.57 -8.60
CA GLY A 75 -27.88 19.32 -7.50
C GLY A 75 -28.34 19.96 -6.19
N TRP A 76 -27.63 19.63 -5.12
CA TRP A 76 -27.93 20.06 -3.75
C TRP A 76 -26.66 20.47 -3.02
N VAL A 77 -26.76 21.54 -2.22
CA VAL A 77 -25.66 22.07 -1.41
C VAL A 77 -26.18 22.32 0.00
N ASP A 78 -25.60 21.61 0.97
CA ASP A 78 -25.84 21.88 2.39
C ASP A 78 -25.22 23.22 2.77
N TRP A 79 -25.97 24.04 3.52
CA TRP A 79 -25.49 25.33 3.99
C TRP A 79 -24.26 25.19 4.89
N ASN A 80 -24.33 24.27 5.87
CA ASN A 80 -23.23 23.95 6.77
C ASN A 80 -22.93 22.45 6.73
N MET A 81 -21.69 22.11 6.39
CA MET A 81 -21.22 20.72 6.44
C MET A 81 -20.97 20.23 7.87
N ALA A 82 -20.58 21.13 8.77
CA ALA A 82 -20.30 20.84 10.17
C ALA A 82 -20.63 22.03 11.08
N LEU A 83 -21.25 21.75 12.23
CA LEU A 83 -21.54 22.74 13.28
C LEU A 83 -21.18 22.17 14.66
N ASP A 84 -21.05 23.00 15.68
CA ASP A 84 -20.93 22.54 17.07
C ASP A 84 -22.27 22.04 17.63
N THR A 85 -22.28 21.52 18.87
CA THR A 85 -23.50 21.01 19.53
C THR A 85 -24.61 22.05 19.75
N GLN A 86 -24.33 23.34 19.55
CA GLN A 86 -25.31 24.44 19.60
C GLN A 86 -25.78 24.87 18.20
N GLY A 87 -25.15 24.40 17.12
CA GLY A 87 -25.39 24.87 15.75
C GLY A 87 -24.51 26.04 15.34
N GLY A 88 -23.37 26.21 16.01
CA GLY A 88 -22.40 27.28 15.81
C GLY A 88 -21.06 26.85 15.21
N PRO A 89 -20.11 27.79 15.09
CA PRO A 89 -20.22 29.20 15.50
C PRO A 89 -21.16 29.98 14.58
N ASN A 90 -22.13 30.70 15.16
CA ASN A 90 -23.15 31.44 14.43
C ASN A 90 -23.26 32.88 14.94
N TRP A 91 -23.05 33.85 14.05
CA TRP A 91 -23.13 35.28 14.37
C TRP A 91 -24.57 35.78 14.57
N CYS A 92 -25.48 35.39 13.68
CA CYS A 92 -26.88 35.84 13.67
C CYS A 92 -27.76 35.10 14.68
N LYS A 93 -27.22 34.05 15.33
CA LYS A 93 -27.91 33.19 16.30
C LYS A 93 -29.19 32.54 15.74
N ASN A 94 -29.26 32.36 14.42
CA ASN A 94 -30.26 31.55 13.75
C ASN A 94 -29.76 30.10 13.72
N TRP A 95 -29.91 29.40 14.85
CA TRP A 95 -29.37 28.06 15.03
C TRP A 95 -30.05 27.07 14.06
N VAL A 96 -29.22 26.37 13.29
CA VAL A 96 -29.63 25.36 12.31
C VAL A 96 -28.89 24.06 12.60
N ASP A 97 -29.36 22.99 11.97
CA ASP A 97 -28.72 21.68 12.07
C ASP A 97 -27.72 21.42 10.92
N ALA A 98 -26.82 20.45 11.10
CA ALA A 98 -25.84 20.04 10.07
C ALA A 98 -25.60 18.52 10.06
N PRO A 99 -25.25 17.91 8.92
CA PRO A 99 -24.95 16.47 8.86
C PRO A 99 -23.83 16.00 9.80
N LEU A 100 -22.86 16.87 10.10
CA LEU A 100 -21.80 16.61 11.07
C LEU A 100 -21.90 17.58 12.26
N ILE A 101 -21.91 17.03 13.47
CA ILE A 101 -21.87 17.82 14.69
C ILE A 101 -20.56 17.57 15.42
N ILE A 102 -19.85 18.65 15.76
CA ILE A 102 -18.56 18.62 16.42
C ILE A 102 -18.76 18.89 17.91
N ASN A 103 -18.25 18.01 18.76
CA ASN A 103 -18.17 18.23 20.19
C ASN A 103 -16.69 18.47 20.57
N PRO A 104 -16.25 19.74 20.64
CA PRO A 104 -14.85 20.06 20.91
C PRO A 104 -14.43 19.66 22.34
N ASP A 105 -15.36 19.68 23.30
CA ASP A 105 -15.08 19.33 24.70
C ASP A 105 -14.77 17.83 24.85
N LEU A 106 -15.53 16.99 24.14
CA LEU A 106 -15.31 15.54 24.13
C LEU A 106 -14.28 15.09 23.08
N LYS A 107 -13.86 15.98 22.18
CA LYS A 107 -13.04 15.66 20.99
C LYS A 107 -13.69 14.59 20.12
N GLU A 108 -15.01 14.69 19.99
CA GLU A 108 -15.85 13.77 19.22
C GLU A 108 -16.50 14.51 18.05
N TYR A 109 -16.95 13.75 17.05
CA TYR A 109 -17.90 14.24 16.06
C TYR A 109 -18.99 13.19 15.83
N TYR A 110 -20.21 13.68 15.60
CA TYR A 110 -21.40 12.87 15.37
C TYR A 110 -21.79 12.96 13.91
N ARG A 111 -21.90 11.80 13.25
CA ARG A 111 -22.55 11.69 11.93
C ARG A 111 -24.04 11.54 12.15
N GLN A 112 -24.80 12.58 11.83
CA GLN A 112 -26.24 12.58 12.03
C GLN A 112 -26.94 11.69 10.99
N PRO A 113 -28.19 11.25 11.25
CA PRO A 113 -29.02 10.58 10.25
C PRO A 113 -29.05 11.28 8.88
N SER A 114 -29.09 12.62 8.83
CA SER A 114 -29.02 13.41 7.59
C SER A 114 -27.72 13.20 6.78
N PHE A 115 -26.58 12.92 7.44
CA PHE A 115 -25.34 12.54 6.76
C PHE A 115 -25.50 11.25 5.95
N TYR A 116 -26.19 10.26 6.53
CA TYR A 116 -26.44 9.00 5.85
C TYR A 116 -27.47 9.16 4.75
N ALA A 117 -28.54 9.95 4.96
CA ALA A 117 -29.49 10.31 3.92
C ALA A 117 -28.79 10.94 2.70
N MET A 118 -27.91 11.93 2.92
CA MET A 118 -27.12 12.57 1.87
C MET A 118 -26.22 11.59 1.10
N ALA A 119 -25.72 10.54 1.78
CA ALA A 119 -24.87 9.53 1.15
C ALA A 119 -25.62 8.70 0.08
N HIS A 120 -26.94 8.53 0.20
CA HIS A 120 -27.75 7.84 -0.82
C HIS A 120 -27.77 8.59 -2.16
N PHE A 121 -27.62 9.91 -2.14
CA PHE A 121 -27.58 10.74 -3.34
C PHE A 121 -26.14 10.94 -3.81
N SER A 122 -25.28 11.49 -2.94
CA SER A 122 -23.90 11.89 -3.30
C SER A 122 -23.00 10.73 -3.74
N LYS A 123 -23.18 9.51 -3.20
CA LYS A 123 -22.39 8.34 -3.62
C LYS A 123 -22.91 7.69 -4.89
N PHE A 124 -24.23 7.67 -5.06
CA PHE A 124 -24.87 6.88 -6.10
C PHE A 124 -25.23 7.69 -7.35
N LEU A 125 -25.30 9.01 -7.26
CA LEU A 125 -25.51 9.93 -8.38
C LEU A 125 -24.22 10.68 -8.69
N ALA A 126 -23.39 10.11 -9.56
CA ALA A 126 -22.14 10.76 -10.00
C ALA A 126 -22.44 12.00 -10.88
N PRO A 127 -21.52 12.98 -10.99
CA PRO A 127 -21.65 14.08 -11.95
C PRO A 127 -21.94 13.56 -13.37
N GLY A 128 -22.93 14.15 -14.03
CA GLY A 128 -23.42 13.70 -15.34
C GLY A 128 -24.45 12.58 -15.30
N SER A 129 -24.89 12.14 -14.11
CA SER A 129 -26.10 11.31 -13.98
C SER A 129 -27.32 12.08 -14.49
N VAL A 130 -28.20 11.38 -15.18
CA VAL A 130 -29.40 11.94 -15.81
C VAL A 130 -30.62 11.29 -15.19
N ARG A 131 -31.58 12.09 -14.72
CA ARG A 131 -32.89 11.58 -14.27
C ARG A 131 -33.56 10.83 -15.41
N VAL A 132 -34.03 9.63 -15.13
CA VAL A 132 -34.90 8.85 -16.00
C VAL A 132 -36.33 9.13 -15.58
N ASP A 133 -37.24 9.26 -16.55
CA ASP A 133 -38.64 9.46 -16.23
C ASP A 133 -39.19 8.25 -15.46
N THR A 134 -39.85 8.52 -14.32
CA THR A 134 -40.38 7.49 -13.41
C THR A 134 -41.85 7.77 -13.10
N PRO A 135 -42.76 7.56 -14.08
CA PRO A 135 -44.18 7.78 -13.87
C PRO A 135 -44.75 6.80 -12.85
N VAL A 136 -45.48 7.33 -11.87
CA VAL A 136 -46.17 6.52 -10.85
C VAL A 136 -47.46 5.96 -11.45
N VAL A 137 -47.50 4.63 -11.64
CA VAL A 137 -48.64 3.94 -12.28
C VAL A 137 -49.76 3.62 -11.30
N ASN A 138 -49.42 3.31 -10.04
CA ASN A 138 -50.38 3.04 -8.97
C ASN A 138 -49.76 3.42 -7.62
N GLN A 139 -50.46 4.25 -6.85
CA GLN A 139 -50.04 4.68 -5.53
C GLN A 139 -51.26 4.69 -4.60
N ASN A 140 -51.27 3.79 -3.62
CA ASN A 140 -52.37 3.70 -2.67
C ASN A 140 -52.29 4.80 -1.59
N ASN A 141 -51.08 5.33 -1.29
CA ASN A 141 -50.82 6.35 -0.27
C ASN A 141 -49.80 7.39 -0.77
N ASN A 142 -50.02 8.69 -0.54
CA ASN A 142 -49.28 9.82 -1.13
C ASN A 142 -47.84 10.06 -0.62
N HIS A 143 -47.22 9.14 0.12
CA HIS A 143 -46.08 9.50 0.99
C HIS A 143 -44.75 8.78 0.70
N GLY A 144 -44.67 7.96 -0.36
CA GLY A 144 -43.41 7.40 -0.85
C GLY A 144 -42.90 8.18 -2.07
N LEU A 145 -41.61 8.55 -2.09
CA LEU A 145 -40.95 9.17 -3.25
C LEU A 145 -39.97 8.19 -3.88
N VAL A 146 -40.00 8.05 -5.20
CA VAL A 146 -39.11 7.16 -5.94
C VAL A 146 -38.60 7.87 -7.19
N GLY A 147 -37.29 7.81 -7.43
CA GLY A 147 -36.66 8.37 -8.61
C GLY A 147 -35.64 7.44 -9.23
N GLY A 148 -35.63 7.40 -10.56
CA GLY A 148 -34.68 6.65 -11.38
C GLY A 148 -33.63 7.57 -12.00
N PHE A 149 -32.38 7.14 -12.00
CA PHE A 149 -31.25 7.91 -12.50
C PHE A 149 -30.31 7.03 -13.30
N ARG A 150 -29.98 7.45 -14.53
CA ARG A 150 -28.98 6.81 -15.36
C ARG A 150 -27.63 7.49 -15.13
N ARG A 151 -26.66 6.73 -14.63
CA ARG A 151 -25.28 7.18 -14.43
C ARG A 151 -24.51 7.28 -15.76
N PRO A 152 -23.39 8.02 -15.80
CA PRO A 152 -22.52 8.10 -16.99
C PRO A 152 -21.99 6.74 -17.49
N ASP A 153 -21.83 5.77 -16.57
CA ASP A 153 -21.41 4.40 -16.89
C ASP A 153 -22.55 3.56 -17.53
N GLY A 154 -23.73 4.14 -17.73
CA GLY A 154 -24.91 3.51 -18.28
C GLY A 154 -25.76 2.74 -17.26
N SER A 155 -25.33 2.61 -16.01
CA SER A 155 -26.10 1.92 -14.98
C SER A 155 -27.29 2.75 -14.48
N ILE A 156 -28.39 2.07 -14.12
CA ILE A 156 -29.56 2.69 -13.52
C ILE A 156 -29.44 2.62 -11.99
N VAL A 157 -29.79 3.70 -11.32
CA VAL A 157 -29.92 3.80 -9.86
C VAL A 157 -31.36 4.18 -9.56
N ILE A 158 -31.98 3.46 -8.63
CA ILE A 158 -33.32 3.77 -8.13
C ILE A 158 -33.15 4.18 -6.66
N ILE A 159 -33.64 5.36 -6.30
CA ILE A 159 -33.68 5.83 -4.91
C ILE A 159 -35.14 5.89 -4.49
N ALA A 160 -35.46 5.25 -3.37
CA ALA A 160 -36.78 5.23 -2.77
C ALA A 160 -36.70 5.79 -1.34
N VAL A 161 -37.57 6.74 -1.02
CA VAL A 161 -37.70 7.37 0.29
C VAL A 161 -39.09 7.06 0.84
N ASN A 162 -39.12 6.49 2.04
CA ASN A 162 -40.33 6.22 2.81
C ASN A 162 -40.27 7.00 4.12
N THR A 163 -41.07 8.06 4.23
CA THR A 163 -41.18 8.89 5.44
C THR A 163 -42.24 8.37 6.41
N GLU A 164 -42.99 7.33 6.04
CA GLU A 164 -44.08 6.77 6.83
C GLU A 164 -43.59 5.78 7.89
N ASP A 165 -44.39 5.61 8.94
CA ASP A 165 -44.16 4.60 9.98
C ASP A 165 -44.60 3.18 9.57
N ILE A 166 -45.00 2.99 8.31
CA ILE A 166 -45.41 1.71 7.74
C ILE A 166 -44.51 1.32 6.55
N GLU A 167 -44.42 0.02 6.29
CA GLU A 167 -43.70 -0.52 5.14
C GLU A 167 -44.47 -0.23 3.84
N ILE A 168 -43.75 0.13 2.78
CA ILE A 168 -44.31 0.38 1.45
C ILE A 168 -43.81 -0.72 0.50
N ASP A 169 -44.73 -1.37 -0.23
CA ASP A 169 -44.38 -2.26 -1.32
C ASP A 169 -44.06 -1.42 -2.59
N LEU A 170 -42.81 -1.49 -3.06
CA LEU A 170 -42.33 -0.84 -4.28
C LEU A 170 -42.24 -1.84 -5.42
N ILE A 171 -42.86 -1.52 -6.55
CA ILE A 171 -42.71 -2.23 -7.81
C ILE A 171 -42.20 -1.23 -8.85
N VAL A 172 -41.02 -1.50 -9.42
CA VAL A 172 -40.46 -0.72 -10.54
C VAL A 172 -40.37 -1.60 -11.78
N GLU A 173 -40.92 -1.10 -12.87
CA GLU A 173 -40.92 -1.75 -14.17
C GLU A 173 -40.08 -0.91 -15.14
N ASP A 174 -39.14 -1.54 -15.83
CA ASP A 174 -38.35 -0.95 -16.91
C ASP A 174 -38.65 -1.78 -18.17
N ASP A 175 -39.15 -1.12 -19.21
CA ASP A 175 -39.56 -1.74 -20.48
C ASP A 175 -38.40 -2.41 -21.22
N LYS A 176 -37.17 -2.04 -20.87
CA LYS A 176 -35.92 -2.60 -21.40
C LYS A 176 -35.26 -3.61 -20.47
N ALA A 177 -35.74 -3.75 -19.23
CA ALA A 177 -35.23 -4.74 -18.29
C ALA A 177 -35.93 -6.09 -18.46
N ALA A 178 -35.20 -7.17 -18.21
CA ALA A 178 -35.73 -8.54 -18.27
C ALA A 178 -36.69 -8.90 -17.11
N GLY A 179 -36.98 -7.97 -16.20
CA GLY A 179 -37.80 -8.22 -15.01
C GLY A 179 -38.20 -6.94 -14.26
N LYS A 180 -38.99 -7.12 -13.20
CA LYS A 180 -39.47 -6.04 -12.32
C LYS A 180 -38.65 -6.03 -11.03
N LEU A 181 -38.32 -4.85 -10.51
CA LEU A 181 -37.86 -4.71 -9.13
C LEU A 181 -39.08 -4.75 -8.22
N ILE A 182 -39.14 -5.73 -7.33
CA ILE A 182 -40.20 -5.83 -6.31
C ILE A 182 -39.50 -5.81 -4.97
N GLN A 183 -39.79 -4.79 -4.16
CA GLN A 183 -39.10 -4.58 -2.91
C GLN A 183 -40.00 -3.99 -1.84
N LYS A 184 -39.73 -4.35 -0.59
CA LYS A 184 -40.34 -3.74 0.59
C LYS A 184 -39.45 -2.62 1.10
N ILE A 185 -39.99 -1.40 1.14
CA ILE A 185 -39.32 -0.23 1.67
C ILE A 185 -39.72 -0.09 3.14
N ALA A 186 -38.75 -0.31 4.02
CA ALA A 186 -38.96 -0.23 5.46
C ALA A 186 -39.53 1.15 5.87
N PRO A 187 -40.31 1.21 6.97
CA PRO A 187 -40.72 2.48 7.58
C PRO A 187 -39.53 3.41 7.77
N ARG A 188 -39.74 4.73 7.62
CA ARG A 188 -38.76 5.77 7.98
C ARG A 188 -37.37 5.46 7.40
N SER A 189 -37.28 5.26 6.09
CA SER A 189 -36.04 4.79 5.45
C SER A 189 -35.78 5.38 4.07
N VAL A 190 -34.50 5.41 3.71
CA VAL A 190 -34.02 5.69 2.36
C VAL A 190 -33.32 4.44 1.85
N GLN A 191 -33.68 3.98 0.66
CA GLN A 191 -33.10 2.80 0.04
C GLN A 191 -32.65 3.11 -1.37
N THR A 192 -31.46 2.62 -1.72
CA THR A 192 -30.86 2.82 -3.04
C THR A 192 -30.59 1.46 -3.68
N TYR A 193 -31.12 1.27 -4.88
CA TYR A 193 -30.94 0.06 -5.68
C TYR A 193 -30.10 0.39 -6.91
N LYS A 194 -29.11 -0.45 -7.17
CA LYS A 194 -28.35 -0.44 -8.42
C LYS A 194 -28.54 -1.81 -9.08
N PRO A 195 -29.52 -1.98 -9.98
CA PRO A 195 -29.71 -3.25 -10.68
C PRO A 195 -28.43 -3.66 -11.40
N ALA A 196 -28.02 -4.93 -11.24
CA ALA A 196 -26.84 -5.45 -11.92
C ALA A 196 -27.07 -5.41 -13.45
N SER A 197 -26.09 -4.91 -14.20
CA SER A 197 -26.17 -4.91 -15.66
C SER A 197 -26.12 -6.35 -16.17
N THR A 198 -27.25 -6.88 -16.62
CA THR A 198 -27.31 -8.19 -17.27
C THR A 198 -26.74 -8.11 -18.68
N LYS A 199 -25.42 -8.31 -18.81
CA LYS A 199 -24.88 -9.01 -19.98
C LYS A 199 -24.87 -10.50 -19.66
N ILE A 200 -26.04 -11.15 -19.77
CA ILE A 200 -26.13 -12.60 -19.73
C ILE A 200 -26.14 -13.10 -21.17
N THR A 201 -25.08 -13.81 -21.53
CA THR A 201 -24.97 -14.61 -22.74
C THR A 201 -26.06 -15.67 -22.74
N MET A 202 -26.96 -15.58 -23.72
CA MET A 202 -28.03 -16.53 -23.99
C MET A 202 -27.43 -17.90 -24.32
N ASN A 203 -27.82 -18.96 -23.58
CA ASN A 203 -27.74 -20.32 -24.08
C ASN A 203 -28.95 -21.16 -23.64
N TYR A 204 -29.32 -22.06 -24.55
CA TYR A 204 -30.61 -22.71 -24.76
C TYR A 204 -31.13 -23.64 -23.64
N PHE A 205 -32.46 -23.63 -23.47
CA PHE A 205 -33.43 -24.74 -23.26
C PHE A 205 -32.93 -26.09 -22.69
N LEU A 206 -33.52 -26.59 -21.58
CA LEU A 206 -34.70 -27.49 -21.56
C LEU A 206 -35.08 -27.91 -20.10
N THR A 207 -36.39 -28.00 -19.87
CA THR A 207 -37.19 -28.53 -18.74
C THR A 207 -36.56 -29.57 -17.78
N VAL A 208 -36.64 -29.34 -16.45
CA VAL A 208 -36.96 -30.36 -15.40
C VAL A 208 -37.54 -29.71 -14.13
N THR A 209 -38.77 -30.11 -13.80
CA THR A 209 -39.45 -30.36 -12.51
C THR A 209 -38.99 -29.69 -11.20
N LEU A 210 -39.96 -29.05 -10.53
CA LEU A 210 -39.93 -28.60 -9.13
C LEU A 210 -39.35 -29.67 -8.17
N VAL A 211 -38.25 -29.32 -7.49
CA VAL A 211 -37.91 -29.83 -6.15
C VAL A 211 -37.56 -28.62 -5.29
N ILE A 212 -38.41 -28.35 -4.30
CA ILE A 212 -38.15 -27.38 -3.24
C ILE A 212 -37.03 -27.98 -2.37
N ALA A 213 -35.79 -27.62 -2.67
CA ALA A 213 -34.68 -27.71 -1.74
C ALA A 213 -34.32 -26.28 -1.35
N ALA A 214 -34.36 -26.00 -0.05
CA ALA A 214 -33.97 -24.73 0.52
C ALA A 214 -32.51 -24.42 0.15
N LEU A 215 -32.31 -23.68 -0.95
CA LEU A 215 -31.08 -22.99 -1.24
C LEU A 215 -31.11 -21.69 -0.45
N THR A 216 -30.56 -21.78 0.76
CA THR A 216 -29.94 -20.63 1.41
C THR A 216 -28.99 -20.00 0.38
N ILE A 217 -29.38 -18.86 -0.19
CA ILE A 217 -28.46 -18.01 -0.96
C ILE A 217 -27.50 -17.43 0.09
N ASN A 218 -26.48 -18.21 0.36
CA ASN A 218 -25.29 -17.79 1.05
C ASN A 218 -24.58 -16.84 0.09
N THR A 219 -24.89 -15.55 0.17
CA THR A 219 -24.00 -14.50 -0.31
C THR A 219 -22.71 -14.59 0.51
N HIS A 220 -21.79 -15.47 0.08
CA HIS A 220 -20.41 -15.39 0.52
C HIS A 220 -19.84 -14.09 -0.08
N GLY A 221 -20.13 -12.95 0.54
CA GLY A 221 -19.08 -11.96 0.69
C GLY A 221 -17.95 -12.71 1.37
N LEU A 222 -16.88 -13.01 0.62
CA LEU A 222 -15.72 -13.72 1.16
C LEU A 222 -15.31 -12.97 2.43
N LYS A 223 -15.50 -13.60 3.59
CA LYS A 223 -15.01 -13.04 4.84
C LYS A 223 -13.50 -12.87 4.69
N PRO A 224 -12.94 -11.67 4.92
CA PRO A 224 -11.51 -11.50 4.87
C PRO A 224 -10.83 -12.51 5.80
N SER A 225 -9.73 -13.12 5.35
CA SER A 225 -9.13 -14.24 6.06
C SER A 225 -8.52 -13.84 7.40
N CYS A 226 -8.27 -12.54 7.58
CA CYS A 226 -7.81 -11.93 8.80
C CYS A 226 -8.98 -11.62 9.73
N ALA A 227 -9.00 -12.27 10.90
CA ALA A 227 -10.15 -12.26 11.80
C ALA A 227 -10.47 -10.87 12.36
N ASN A 228 -9.43 -10.06 12.63
CA ASN A 228 -9.56 -8.68 13.08
C ASN A 228 -9.02 -7.73 12.01
N HIS A 229 -9.93 -7.14 11.23
CA HIS A 229 -9.56 -6.24 10.14
C HIS A 229 -10.34 -4.92 10.19
N LYS A 230 -9.77 -3.89 9.57
CA LYS A 230 -10.39 -2.58 9.36
C LYS A 230 -10.17 -2.13 7.92
N GLN A 231 -11.13 -1.39 7.37
CA GLN A 231 -11.01 -0.71 6.08
C GLN A 231 -11.03 0.80 6.32
N PHE A 232 -10.03 1.51 5.79
CA PHE A 232 -9.84 2.95 6.00
C PHE A 232 -10.13 3.77 4.73
N GLY A 233 -11.07 3.31 3.89
CA GLY A 233 -11.48 4.01 2.67
C GLY A 233 -10.62 3.74 1.43
N HIS A 234 -9.58 2.91 1.57
CA HIS A 234 -8.81 2.37 0.45
C HIS A 234 -9.42 1.05 -0.08
N ASP A 235 -8.82 0.53 -1.15
CA ASP A 235 -9.33 -0.60 -1.94
C ASP A 235 -9.03 -1.98 -1.34
N SER A 236 -8.53 -2.03 -0.10
CA SER A 236 -8.35 -3.26 0.67
C SER A 236 -8.42 -3.01 2.18
N ILE A 237 -8.07 -4.03 2.96
CA ILE A 237 -8.11 -4.01 4.42
C ILE A 237 -6.71 -4.00 5.05
N VAL A 238 -6.63 -3.54 6.31
CA VAL A 238 -5.50 -3.84 7.20
C VAL A 238 -5.90 -4.88 8.23
N CYS A 239 -4.92 -5.65 8.71
CA CYS A 239 -5.09 -6.52 9.87
C CYS A 239 -4.73 -5.78 11.14
N VAL A 240 -5.65 -5.76 12.10
CA VAL A 240 -5.52 -5.02 13.36
C VAL A 240 -5.04 -5.94 14.46
N CYS A 241 -3.98 -5.52 15.14
CA CYS A 241 -3.32 -6.30 16.16
C CYS A 241 -3.10 -5.45 17.41
N SER A 242 -3.13 -6.10 18.57
CA SER A 242 -2.90 -5.46 19.87
C SER A 242 -2.45 -6.50 20.89
N ASP A 243 -2.07 -6.06 22.09
CA ASP A 243 -1.72 -6.96 23.19
C ASP A 243 -2.83 -7.94 23.59
N ALA A 244 -4.09 -7.56 23.36
CA ALA A 244 -5.26 -8.37 23.66
C ALA A 244 -5.67 -9.26 22.48
N LYS A 245 -5.29 -8.88 21.26
CA LYS A 245 -5.60 -9.58 20.01
C LYS A 245 -4.34 -9.61 19.13
N PRO A 246 -3.41 -10.53 19.38
CA PRO A 246 -2.21 -10.68 18.55
C PRO A 246 -2.59 -10.96 17.10
N CYS A 247 -1.72 -10.61 16.16
CA CYS A 247 -1.94 -10.92 14.76
C CYS A 247 -1.95 -12.43 14.49
N ASP A 248 -2.56 -12.83 13.38
CA ASP A 248 -2.48 -14.20 12.87
C ASP A 248 -1.03 -14.57 12.51
N SER A 249 -0.64 -15.81 12.80
CA SER A 249 0.70 -16.34 12.46
C SER A 249 0.83 -16.61 10.96
N LEU A 250 1.92 -16.15 10.36
CA LEU A 250 2.28 -16.47 8.98
C LEU A 250 2.95 -17.85 8.92
N GLN A 251 2.22 -18.84 8.41
CA GLN A 251 2.74 -20.20 8.25
C GLN A 251 3.68 -20.30 7.05
N GLY A 252 4.95 -20.63 7.30
CA GLY A 252 5.93 -20.90 6.24
C GLY A 252 5.74 -22.24 5.52
N PRO A 253 6.64 -22.59 4.59
CA PRO A 253 6.57 -23.85 3.86
C PRO A 253 6.73 -25.07 4.77
N THR A 254 5.90 -26.09 4.55
CA THR A 254 5.97 -27.39 5.21
C THR A 254 6.22 -28.50 4.19
N LYS A 255 6.97 -29.54 4.55
CA LYS A 255 7.26 -30.64 3.64
C LYS A 255 5.99 -31.43 3.32
N THR A 256 5.65 -31.52 2.04
CA THR A 256 4.50 -32.28 1.53
C THR A 256 4.95 -33.56 0.84
N ALA A 257 4.01 -34.47 0.59
CA ALA A 257 4.26 -35.66 -0.22
C ALA A 257 4.47 -35.29 -1.71
N PRO A 258 5.22 -36.10 -2.49
CA PRO A 258 5.35 -35.89 -3.93
C PRO A 258 4.00 -35.77 -4.61
N GLY A 259 3.86 -34.79 -5.52
CA GLY A 259 2.59 -34.50 -6.21
C GLY A 259 1.62 -33.59 -5.45
N VAL A 260 1.90 -33.26 -4.19
CA VAL A 260 1.14 -32.28 -3.41
C VAL A 260 1.83 -30.92 -3.48
N LEU A 261 1.05 -29.91 -3.86
CA LEU A 261 1.44 -28.51 -3.95
C LEU A 261 0.74 -27.73 -2.83
N THR A 262 1.43 -26.78 -2.20
CA THR A 262 0.77 -25.81 -1.31
C THR A 262 0.85 -24.41 -1.92
N ARG A 263 -0.29 -23.71 -1.93
CA ARG A 263 -0.42 -22.32 -2.36
C ARG A 263 -0.63 -21.42 -1.15
N TRP A 264 0.03 -20.27 -1.14
CA TRP A 264 -0.30 -19.13 -0.31
C TRP A 264 -0.81 -18.01 -1.19
N GLU A 265 -1.88 -17.34 -0.77
CA GLU A 265 -2.52 -16.29 -1.57
C GLU A 265 -2.86 -15.07 -0.72
N SER A 266 -2.55 -13.89 -1.26
CA SER A 266 -3.07 -12.61 -0.78
C SER A 266 -3.72 -11.85 -1.93
N THR A 267 -4.88 -11.23 -1.68
CA THR A 267 -5.66 -10.50 -2.71
C THR A 267 -6.12 -9.13 -2.21
N ALA A 268 -6.39 -8.21 -3.15
CA ALA A 268 -7.05 -6.95 -2.86
C ALA A 268 -8.39 -7.13 -2.15
N GLU A 269 -9.12 -8.20 -2.45
CA GLU A 269 -10.44 -8.49 -1.86
C GLU A 269 -10.40 -8.90 -0.38
N GLY A 270 -9.22 -9.24 0.16
CA GLY A 270 -9.07 -9.48 1.60
C GLY A 270 -8.47 -10.82 1.99
N ASN A 271 -8.02 -11.64 1.04
CA ASN A 271 -7.17 -12.78 1.39
C ASN A 271 -5.82 -12.24 1.91
N ARG A 272 -5.39 -12.77 3.05
CA ARG A 272 -4.16 -12.45 3.75
C ARG A 272 -3.43 -13.75 4.03
N PHE A 273 -2.50 -14.07 3.15
CA PHE A 273 -1.61 -15.23 3.28
C PHE A 273 -2.35 -16.57 3.45
N VAL A 274 -3.46 -16.75 2.71
CA VAL A 274 -4.32 -17.92 2.79
C VAL A 274 -3.59 -19.14 2.25
N ARG A 275 -3.37 -20.13 3.11
CA ARG A 275 -2.73 -21.41 2.77
C ARG A 275 -3.76 -22.41 2.24
N THR A 276 -3.47 -23.05 1.10
CA THR A 276 -4.32 -24.08 0.48
C THR A 276 -3.46 -25.23 -0.04
N GLU A 277 -3.83 -26.47 0.29
CA GLU A 277 -3.20 -27.66 -0.28
C GLU A 277 -3.94 -28.09 -1.56
N LEU A 278 -3.15 -28.38 -2.59
CA LEU A 278 -3.57 -28.66 -3.96
C LEU A 278 -2.81 -29.89 -4.48
N LYS A 279 -3.23 -30.41 -5.63
CA LYS A 279 -2.53 -31.50 -6.32
C LYS A 279 -1.93 -30.99 -7.62
N LEU A 280 -0.73 -31.46 -7.95
CA LEU A 280 -0.17 -31.30 -9.28
C LEU A 280 -0.99 -32.13 -10.28
N ALA A 281 -1.25 -31.55 -11.44
CA ALA A 281 -1.87 -32.24 -12.56
C ALA A 281 -0.89 -33.27 -13.17
N PRO A 282 -1.38 -34.40 -13.73
CA PRO A 282 -0.54 -35.30 -14.53
C PRO A 282 0.21 -34.57 -15.64
N LYS A 283 1.45 -34.99 -15.93
CA LYS A 283 2.32 -34.33 -16.93
C LYS A 283 1.69 -34.34 -18.33
N ASP A 284 1.00 -35.42 -18.67
CA ASP A 284 0.33 -35.67 -19.93
C ASP A 284 -1.08 -35.06 -20.03
N GLN A 285 -1.61 -34.47 -18.94
CA GLN A 285 -2.93 -33.86 -18.96
C GLN A 285 -2.99 -32.74 -20.01
N HIS A 286 -3.88 -32.84 -20.99
CA HIS A 286 -4.15 -31.73 -21.88
C HIS A 286 -4.86 -30.62 -21.10
N VAL A 287 -4.36 -29.39 -21.17
CA VAL A 287 -5.02 -28.21 -20.61
C VAL A 287 -5.56 -27.42 -21.78
N ASP A 288 -6.88 -27.40 -21.93
CA ASP A 288 -7.53 -26.63 -22.99
C ASP A 288 -7.56 -25.17 -22.55
N LEU A 289 -6.70 -24.37 -23.17
CA LEU A 289 -6.52 -22.96 -22.84
C LEU A 289 -7.41 -22.13 -23.77
N ASP A 290 -8.38 -21.40 -23.21
CA ASP A 290 -9.21 -20.47 -23.97
C ASP A 290 -8.33 -19.35 -24.54
N GLN A 291 -8.09 -19.36 -25.85
CA GLN A 291 -7.18 -18.42 -26.52
C GLN A 291 -7.55 -16.94 -26.33
N ASN A 292 -8.79 -16.64 -25.93
CA ASN A 292 -9.23 -15.28 -25.62
C ASN A 292 -9.03 -14.91 -24.14
N ALA A 293 -8.80 -15.88 -23.26
CA ALA A 293 -8.51 -15.65 -21.85
C ALA A 293 -7.09 -15.10 -21.64
N ALA A 294 -6.87 -14.51 -20.46
CA ALA A 294 -5.53 -14.14 -20.02
C ALA A 294 -4.79 -15.40 -19.57
N GLN A 295 -3.58 -15.62 -20.11
CA GLN A 295 -2.82 -16.84 -19.87
C GLN A 295 -1.36 -16.56 -19.56
N LEU A 296 -0.80 -17.33 -18.64
CA LEU A 296 0.63 -17.36 -18.34
C LEU A 296 1.09 -18.83 -18.25
N HIS A 297 1.82 -19.27 -19.26
CA HIS A 297 2.41 -20.60 -19.32
C HIS A 297 3.93 -20.47 -19.30
N VAL A 298 4.57 -21.06 -18.30
CA VAL A 298 6.02 -21.05 -18.15
C VAL A 298 6.59 -22.46 -17.97
N LYS A 299 7.85 -22.63 -18.36
CA LYS A 299 8.66 -23.80 -18.00
C LYS A 299 9.59 -23.42 -16.86
N LEU A 300 9.84 -24.36 -15.95
CA LEU A 300 10.83 -24.23 -14.89
C LEU A 300 12.03 -25.12 -15.22
N ASN A 301 13.20 -24.51 -15.43
CA ASN A 301 14.43 -25.24 -15.68
C ASN A 301 15.37 -25.14 -14.47
N ARG A 302 15.31 -26.17 -13.63
CA ARG A 302 16.10 -26.22 -12.38
C ARG A 302 17.61 -26.37 -12.56
N ASP A 303 18.07 -26.69 -13.78
CA ASP A 303 19.49 -26.86 -14.09
C ASP A 303 20.18 -25.55 -14.46
N VAL A 304 19.41 -24.55 -14.91
CA VAL A 304 19.92 -23.21 -15.19
C VAL A 304 19.72 -22.35 -13.96
N LYS A 305 20.82 -22.12 -13.24
CA LYS A 305 20.87 -21.36 -11.99
C LYS A 305 21.32 -19.93 -12.27
N HIS A 306 20.70 -19.00 -11.56
CA HIS A 306 21.07 -17.58 -11.56
C HIS A 306 21.71 -17.24 -10.21
N GLN A 307 21.34 -16.10 -9.61
CA GLN A 307 21.88 -15.64 -8.34
C GLN A 307 21.31 -16.40 -7.13
N GLN A 308 22.11 -16.42 -6.06
CA GLN A 308 21.69 -16.90 -4.75
C GLN A 308 21.10 -15.75 -3.93
N ILE A 309 19.96 -16.00 -3.28
CA ILE A 309 19.27 -15.06 -2.42
C ILE A 309 19.98 -14.99 -1.06
N ILE A 310 20.35 -13.78 -0.64
CA ILE A 310 20.97 -13.52 0.66
C ILE A 310 19.96 -13.13 1.72
N GLY A 311 18.83 -12.53 1.36
CA GLY A 311 17.81 -12.18 2.34
C GLY A 311 16.87 -11.05 1.98
N PHE A 312 16.00 -10.76 2.96
CA PHE A 312 15.02 -9.69 2.95
C PHE A 312 14.99 -9.04 4.33
N GLY A 313 14.69 -7.75 4.39
CA GLY A 313 14.76 -7.02 5.64
C GLY A 313 14.11 -5.65 5.62
N GLY A 314 14.45 -4.85 6.63
CA GLY A 314 14.14 -3.43 6.68
C GLY A 314 15.16 -2.63 7.50
N ALA A 315 14.95 -1.32 7.62
CA ALA A 315 15.87 -0.42 8.29
C ALA A 315 15.54 -0.17 9.77
N PHE A 316 16.55 -0.31 10.63
CA PHE A 316 16.54 0.14 12.02
C PHE A 316 16.79 1.65 12.09
N THR A 317 15.85 2.43 11.55
CA THR A 317 15.84 3.90 11.68
C THR A 317 15.50 4.32 13.11
N ASP A 318 15.83 5.56 13.46
CA ASP A 318 15.43 6.12 14.76
C ASP A 318 13.90 6.10 14.89
N SER A 319 13.18 6.42 13.80
CA SER A 319 11.71 6.38 13.76
C SER A 319 11.14 5.00 13.98
N THR A 320 11.70 3.96 13.36
CA THR A 320 11.32 2.57 13.63
C THR A 320 11.50 2.25 15.11
N GLY A 321 12.63 2.63 15.70
CA GLY A 321 12.89 2.39 17.11
C GLY A 321 11.98 3.15 18.06
N ILE A 322 11.72 4.44 17.79
CA ILE A 322 10.78 5.28 18.54
C ILE A 322 9.39 4.65 18.54
N ASN A 323 8.89 4.23 17.37
CA ASN A 323 7.55 3.69 17.24
C ASN A 323 7.39 2.35 17.95
N ILE A 324 8.34 1.42 17.78
CA ILE A 324 8.35 0.16 18.51
C ILE A 324 8.31 0.42 20.04
N LYS A 325 9.14 1.34 20.55
CA LYS A 325 9.19 1.68 21.98
C LYS A 325 7.90 2.32 22.50
N LYS A 326 7.23 3.17 21.71
CA LYS A 326 5.98 3.85 22.09
C LYS A 326 4.85 2.86 22.44
N MET A 327 4.87 1.66 21.88
CA MET A 327 3.81 0.67 22.09
C MET A 327 3.92 -0.09 23.41
N GLY A 328 5.05 0.01 24.12
CA GLY A 328 5.30 -0.69 25.38
C GLY A 328 5.82 -2.12 25.17
N ALA A 329 6.34 -2.73 26.25
CA ALA A 329 7.20 -3.92 26.17
C ALA A 329 6.57 -5.14 25.45
N LYS A 330 5.28 -5.42 25.70
CA LYS A 330 4.60 -6.59 25.09
C LYS A 330 4.37 -6.40 23.60
N SER A 331 3.87 -5.24 23.19
CA SER A 331 3.69 -4.90 21.78
C SER A 331 5.03 -4.71 21.05
N GLU A 332 6.08 -4.24 21.73
CA GLU A 332 7.44 -4.22 21.20
C GLU A 332 7.90 -5.64 20.81
N ASP A 333 7.72 -6.63 21.69
CA ASP A 333 8.09 -8.01 21.39
C ASP A 333 7.23 -8.60 20.24
N HIS A 334 5.94 -8.25 20.17
CA HIS A 334 5.08 -8.65 19.04
C HIS A 334 5.54 -8.02 17.71
N LEU A 335 5.82 -6.71 17.67
CA LEU A 335 6.27 -6.02 16.45
C LEU A 335 7.62 -6.56 15.96
N ILE A 336 8.55 -6.82 16.88
CA ILE A 336 9.84 -7.45 16.55
C ILE A 336 9.61 -8.89 16.06
N GLY A 337 8.68 -9.63 16.66
CA GLY A 337 8.26 -10.95 16.22
C GLY A 337 7.63 -10.94 14.81
N ASP A 338 6.85 -9.92 14.49
CA ASP A 338 6.25 -9.73 13.17
C ASP A 338 7.31 -9.45 12.10
N CYS A 339 8.36 -8.70 12.41
CA CYS A 339 9.46 -8.49 11.47
C CYS A 339 10.39 -9.71 11.35
N PHE A 340 10.88 -10.25 12.47
CA PHE A 340 12.01 -11.18 12.47
C PHE A 340 11.65 -12.60 12.93
N GLY A 341 10.55 -12.76 13.65
CA GLY A 341 10.16 -14.04 14.24
C GLY A 341 9.64 -15.05 13.22
N LYS A 342 9.68 -16.33 13.62
CA LYS A 342 9.19 -17.49 12.83
C LYS A 342 7.73 -17.35 12.36
N GLU A 343 6.90 -16.67 13.15
CA GLU A 343 5.48 -16.46 12.87
C GLU A 343 5.21 -15.15 12.09
N GLY A 344 6.25 -14.35 11.85
CA GLY A 344 6.22 -13.10 11.09
C GLY A 344 6.88 -13.23 9.72
N LEU A 345 7.52 -12.15 9.26
CA LEU A 345 8.19 -12.07 7.95
C LEU A 345 9.50 -12.87 7.89
N GLU A 346 10.08 -13.25 9.03
CA GLU A 346 11.43 -13.87 9.10
C GLU A 346 12.51 -13.03 8.38
N TYR A 347 12.47 -11.71 8.57
CA TYR A 347 13.56 -10.85 8.12
C TYR A 347 14.91 -11.33 8.64
N ASN A 348 15.93 -11.18 7.80
CA ASN A 348 17.30 -11.60 8.06
C ASN A 348 18.33 -10.59 7.51
N MET A 349 17.88 -9.40 7.14
CA MET A 349 18.71 -8.25 6.81
C MET A 349 18.26 -7.05 7.61
N GLY A 350 19.21 -6.17 7.96
CA GLY A 350 18.94 -4.97 8.74
C GLY A 350 19.81 -3.81 8.31
N ARG A 351 19.22 -2.77 7.75
CA ARG A 351 19.93 -1.51 7.41
C ARG A 351 20.00 -0.62 8.65
N ILE A 352 21.14 0.00 8.90
CA ILE A 352 21.36 0.88 10.05
C ILE A 352 21.90 2.23 9.56
N PRO A 353 21.19 3.34 9.80
CA PRO A 353 21.76 4.66 9.60
C PRO A 353 23.02 4.88 10.45
N ILE A 354 24.10 5.37 9.83
CA ILE A 354 25.30 5.80 10.54
C ILE A 354 25.15 7.29 10.85
N GLY A 355 24.73 7.60 12.08
CA GLY A 355 24.27 8.94 12.45
C GLY A 355 22.79 9.16 12.08
N GLY A 356 22.40 10.43 11.91
CA GLY A 356 21.02 10.81 11.62
C GLY A 356 20.62 10.67 10.15
N SER A 357 19.33 10.43 9.94
CA SER A 357 18.64 10.36 8.65
C SER A 357 17.49 11.38 8.59
N ASP A 358 16.69 11.37 7.54
CA ASP A 358 15.38 12.04 7.56
C ASP A 358 14.40 11.40 8.55
N PHE A 359 14.44 10.06 8.71
CA PHE A 359 13.74 9.28 9.74
C PHE A 359 14.46 9.29 11.10
N SER A 360 14.86 10.50 11.48
CA SER A 360 15.35 10.89 12.80
C SER A 360 14.51 12.06 13.32
N THR A 361 14.73 12.48 14.57
CA THR A 361 14.05 13.66 15.16
C THR A 361 14.86 14.96 15.02
N ARG A 362 16.08 14.87 14.50
CA ARG A 362 17.02 15.98 14.25
C ARG A 362 18.12 15.53 13.28
N ALA A 363 18.81 16.47 12.65
CA ALA A 363 20.08 16.20 11.99
C ALA A 363 21.19 15.95 13.02
N TYR A 364 21.98 14.88 12.84
CA TYR A 364 23.19 14.63 13.63
C TYR A 364 24.18 13.71 12.92
N SER A 365 25.44 13.74 13.38
CA SER A 365 26.47 12.73 13.11
C SER A 365 27.02 12.16 14.42
N LEU A 366 27.88 11.15 14.35
CA LEU A 366 28.52 10.55 15.52
C LEU A 366 29.74 11.33 16.00
N ASP A 367 30.08 12.49 15.39
CA ASP A 367 31.22 13.33 15.77
C ASP A 367 30.96 14.85 15.61
N ASP A 368 29.74 15.30 15.92
CA ASP A 368 29.32 16.70 15.75
C ASP A 368 30.03 17.71 16.68
N ASN A 369 30.60 17.22 17.79
CA ASN A 369 31.21 18.07 18.83
C ASN A 369 32.74 18.21 18.71
N THR A 370 33.32 17.69 17.64
CA THR A 370 34.75 17.74 17.34
C THR A 370 35.06 18.87 16.36
N ASN A 371 36.31 19.32 16.35
CA ASN A 371 36.87 20.24 15.38
C ASN A 371 38.14 19.65 14.75
N ASP A 372 38.64 20.35 13.73
CA ASP A 372 39.75 19.93 12.88
C ASP A 372 41.07 19.70 13.65
N ASP A 373 41.25 20.31 14.84
CA ASP A 373 42.46 20.21 15.65
C ASP A 373 42.66 18.83 16.31
N LYS A 374 41.56 18.11 16.59
CA LYS A 374 41.57 16.76 17.19
C LYS A 374 40.51 15.85 16.56
N PRO A 375 40.69 15.44 15.29
CA PRO A 375 39.70 14.64 14.56
C PRO A 375 39.26 13.38 15.33
N LEU A 376 37.94 13.11 15.34
CA LEU A 376 37.30 11.94 15.98
C LEU A 376 37.53 11.81 17.50
N ALA A 377 38.01 12.84 18.20
CA ALA A 377 38.26 12.79 19.63
C ALA A 377 36.98 12.72 20.47
N LYS A 378 35.86 13.23 19.95
CA LYS A 378 34.53 13.14 20.59
C LYS A 378 33.56 12.26 19.83
N PHE A 379 34.08 11.33 19.01
CA PHE A 379 33.26 10.31 18.37
C PHE A 379 32.52 9.52 19.45
N ASN A 380 31.20 9.42 19.35
CA ASN A 380 30.40 8.60 20.25
C ASN A 380 29.09 8.14 19.59
N LEU A 381 28.60 6.97 20.01
CA LEU A 381 27.22 6.58 19.75
C LEU A 381 26.27 7.56 20.46
N THR A 382 25.13 7.86 19.84
CA THR A 382 24.13 8.76 20.43
C THR A 382 23.05 7.98 21.17
N GLN A 383 22.12 8.69 21.81
CA GLN A 383 21.02 8.05 22.53
C GLN A 383 20.12 7.26 21.58
N GLU A 384 19.98 7.72 20.34
CA GLU A 384 19.25 7.02 19.29
C GLU A 384 19.86 5.64 19.00
N ASP A 385 21.19 5.50 19.02
CA ASP A 385 21.85 4.19 18.93
C ASP A 385 21.62 3.35 20.18
N LEU A 386 21.85 3.93 21.37
CA LEU A 386 21.93 3.21 22.65
C LEU A 386 20.57 2.77 23.20
N ASP A 387 19.52 3.56 23.02
CA ASP A 387 18.18 3.27 23.56
C ASP A 387 17.24 2.62 22.56
N LEU A 388 17.45 2.87 21.26
CA LEU A 388 16.53 2.47 20.21
C LEU A 388 17.14 1.37 19.35
N LYS A 389 18.16 1.69 18.56
CA LYS A 389 18.66 0.80 17.50
C LYS A 389 19.30 -0.46 18.07
N ILE A 390 20.30 -0.32 18.94
CA ILE A 390 21.06 -1.45 19.47
C ILE A 390 20.15 -2.42 20.27
N PRO A 391 19.31 -1.96 21.22
CA PRO A 391 18.45 -2.88 21.97
C PRO A 391 17.44 -3.62 21.10
N ILE A 392 16.88 -2.95 20.08
CA ILE A 392 15.90 -3.57 19.17
C ILE A 392 16.58 -4.58 18.25
N ILE A 393 17.77 -4.28 17.73
CA ILE A 393 18.58 -5.23 16.94
C ILE A 393 18.89 -6.48 17.76
N GLN A 394 19.34 -6.31 19.01
CA GLN A 394 19.65 -7.43 19.90
C GLN A 394 18.41 -8.29 20.20
N LYS A 395 17.22 -7.70 20.30
CA LYS A 395 15.96 -8.43 20.42
C LYS A 395 15.59 -9.16 19.13
N ALA A 396 15.73 -8.50 17.98
CA ALA A 396 15.50 -9.10 16.67
C ALA A 396 16.36 -10.36 16.48
N MET A 397 17.66 -10.27 16.78
CA MET A 397 18.59 -11.40 16.69
C MET A 397 18.22 -12.58 17.59
N LYS A 398 17.50 -12.36 18.70
CA LYS A 398 17.05 -13.45 19.59
C LYS A 398 15.85 -14.20 19.07
N VAL A 399 14.99 -13.56 18.28
CA VAL A 399 13.77 -14.18 17.74
C VAL A 399 13.91 -14.63 16.29
N ALA A 400 14.94 -14.16 15.60
CA ALA A 400 15.20 -14.49 14.21
C ALA A 400 15.47 -15.98 14.02
N THR A 401 14.95 -16.53 12.92
CA THR A 401 15.20 -17.92 12.50
C THR A 401 16.53 -18.10 11.76
N HIS A 402 17.08 -16.99 11.27
CA HIS A 402 18.34 -16.92 10.54
C HIS A 402 19.18 -15.77 11.11
N ASP A 403 20.51 -15.85 10.96
CA ASP A 403 21.40 -14.75 11.32
C ASP A 403 21.03 -13.48 10.54
N ILE A 404 20.90 -12.36 11.25
CA ILE A 404 20.57 -11.06 10.65
C ILE A 404 21.86 -10.44 10.09
N ARG A 405 21.89 -10.21 8.78
CA ARG A 405 22.96 -9.46 8.10
C ARG A 405 22.73 -7.96 8.28
N LEU A 406 23.49 -7.36 9.19
CA LEU A 406 23.44 -5.92 9.44
C LEU A 406 24.35 -5.17 8.47
N PHE A 407 23.87 -4.08 7.89
CA PHE A 407 24.74 -3.17 7.14
C PHE A 407 24.49 -1.70 7.48
N GLY A 408 25.55 -0.90 7.48
CA GLY A 408 25.50 0.52 7.80
C GLY A 408 25.53 1.40 6.55
N SER A 409 24.78 2.50 6.54
CA SER A 409 24.87 3.55 5.51
C SER A 409 24.88 4.94 6.15
N PRO A 410 25.86 5.82 5.86
CA PRO A 410 25.82 7.20 6.32
C PRO A 410 25.02 8.08 5.35
N TRP A 411 24.21 8.98 5.89
CA TRP A 411 23.58 10.04 5.08
C TRP A 411 24.47 11.26 4.90
N SER A 412 25.38 11.50 5.83
CA SER A 412 26.34 12.61 5.74
C SER A 412 27.56 12.33 6.62
N ALA A 413 28.72 12.84 6.22
CA ALA A 413 29.84 13.05 7.13
C ALA A 413 29.51 14.14 8.17
N PRO A 414 30.26 14.20 9.30
CA PRO A 414 30.20 15.33 10.22
C PRO A 414 30.39 16.67 9.50
N LYS A 415 29.61 17.68 9.87
CA LYS A 415 29.54 18.96 9.15
C LYS A 415 30.91 19.62 8.92
N TRP A 416 31.82 19.55 9.91
CA TRP A 416 33.14 20.16 9.82
C TRP A 416 34.02 19.53 8.71
N MET A 417 33.74 18.28 8.33
CA MET A 417 34.42 17.60 7.23
C MET A 417 33.96 18.06 5.84
N LYS A 418 32.83 18.76 5.74
CA LYS A 418 32.16 19.05 4.45
C LYS A 418 32.41 20.45 3.94
N THR A 419 32.39 20.62 2.62
CA THR A 419 32.66 21.91 1.93
C THR A 419 31.66 23.00 2.30
N ASN A 420 30.39 22.64 2.55
CA ASN A 420 29.34 23.57 2.97
C ASN A 420 29.22 23.77 4.49
N ASN A 421 29.99 23.02 5.29
CA ASN A 421 29.89 23.01 6.77
C ASN A 421 28.48 22.71 7.32
N GLU A 422 27.66 21.95 6.59
CA GLU A 422 26.29 21.56 6.98
C GLU A 422 26.11 20.04 6.92
N LEU A 423 25.18 19.50 7.72
CA LEU A 423 24.79 18.08 7.60
C LEU A 423 23.82 17.84 6.44
N ILE A 424 23.15 18.90 5.97
CA ILE A 424 22.10 18.86 4.96
C ILE A 424 22.55 19.58 3.68
N HIS A 425 21.68 19.63 2.67
CA HIS A 425 21.89 20.32 1.40
C HIS A 425 23.09 19.82 0.59
N GLY A 426 23.45 18.54 0.75
CA GLY A 426 24.58 17.93 0.06
C GLY A 426 25.93 18.47 0.52
N GLY A 427 26.78 18.83 -0.43
CA GLY A 427 28.17 19.22 -0.19
C GLY A 427 29.10 18.01 -0.19
N ASP A 428 30.34 18.22 -0.61
CA ASP A 428 31.37 17.20 -0.71
C ASP A 428 32.20 17.12 0.56
N ILE A 429 32.91 16.00 0.72
CA ILE A 429 33.93 15.89 1.74
C ILE A 429 35.19 16.67 1.32
N LYS A 430 35.75 17.49 2.22
CA LYS A 430 37.00 18.21 1.94
C LYS A 430 38.13 17.18 1.83
N GLY A 431 38.97 17.31 0.81
CA GLY A 431 40.03 16.33 0.52
C GLY A 431 40.96 16.03 1.71
N GLN A 432 41.25 17.02 2.55
CA GLN A 432 42.09 16.86 3.75
C GLN A 432 41.47 15.94 4.84
N TYR A 433 40.19 15.59 4.73
CA TYR A 433 39.47 14.75 5.68
C TYR A 433 39.12 13.35 5.15
N LEU A 434 39.53 12.97 3.95
CA LEU A 434 39.24 11.64 3.38
C LEU A 434 39.74 10.49 4.28
N ASP A 435 40.99 10.55 4.74
CA ASP A 435 41.55 9.55 5.69
C ASP A 435 40.81 9.53 7.04
N VAL A 436 40.37 10.70 7.50
CA VAL A 436 39.64 10.82 8.76
C VAL A 436 38.25 10.22 8.62
N TYR A 437 37.59 10.44 7.49
CA TYR A 437 36.28 9.87 7.22
C TYR A 437 36.35 8.35 7.09
N ALA A 438 37.39 7.78 6.47
CA ALA A 438 37.62 6.34 6.50
C ALA A 438 37.72 5.79 7.94
N LYS A 439 38.42 6.50 8.84
CA LYS A 439 38.48 6.15 10.27
C LYS A 439 37.15 6.31 11.01
N TYR A 440 36.27 7.21 10.56
CA TYR A 440 34.92 7.36 11.11
C TYR A 440 34.10 6.08 10.91
N PHE A 441 34.19 5.42 9.75
CA PHE A 441 33.57 4.11 9.53
C PHE A 441 34.13 3.04 10.48
N VAL A 442 35.45 2.96 10.64
CA VAL A 442 36.07 1.99 11.57
C VAL A 442 35.58 2.21 13.00
N LYS A 443 35.55 3.47 13.47
CA LYS A 443 35.02 3.78 14.80
C LYS A 443 33.56 3.37 14.99
N TYR A 444 32.73 3.56 13.97
CA TYR A 444 31.34 3.09 13.99
C TYR A 444 31.26 1.56 14.11
N LEU A 445 32.00 0.85 13.27
CA LEU A 445 32.04 -0.62 13.28
C LEU A 445 32.55 -1.17 14.62
N ASP A 446 33.61 -0.58 15.17
CA ASP A 446 34.16 -0.95 16.48
C ASP A 446 33.16 -0.67 17.61
N ALA A 447 32.47 0.47 17.55
CA ALA A 447 31.48 0.84 18.56
C ALA A 447 30.30 -0.14 18.59
N TYR A 448 29.71 -0.47 17.44
CA TYR A 448 28.63 -1.47 17.38
C TYR A 448 29.12 -2.88 17.77
N LYS A 449 30.35 -3.25 17.37
CA LYS A 449 30.97 -4.51 17.76
C LYS A 449 31.16 -4.63 19.28
N ALA A 450 31.46 -3.52 19.97
CA ALA A 450 31.54 -3.49 21.44
C ALA A 450 30.19 -3.80 22.12
N HIS A 451 29.07 -3.62 21.42
CA HIS A 451 27.72 -4.05 21.83
C HIS A 451 27.34 -5.44 21.31
N GLY A 452 28.30 -6.20 20.77
CA GLY A 452 28.09 -7.55 20.25
C GLY A 452 27.45 -7.61 18.87
N LEU A 453 27.37 -6.47 18.16
CA LEU A 453 26.76 -6.37 16.84
C LEU A 453 27.85 -6.27 15.76
N ASN A 454 28.03 -7.34 15.00
CA ASN A 454 28.94 -7.34 13.85
C ASN A 454 28.17 -6.98 12.58
N HIS A 455 28.74 -6.07 11.79
CA HIS A 455 28.20 -5.75 10.47
C HIS A 455 28.64 -6.78 9.43
N TRP A 456 27.69 -7.19 8.60
CA TRP A 456 27.94 -7.92 7.37
C TRP A 456 28.49 -6.99 6.27
N GLY A 457 28.03 -5.74 6.22
CA GLY A 457 28.49 -4.78 5.21
C GLY A 457 28.28 -3.32 5.56
N ILE A 458 28.67 -2.46 4.62
CA ILE A 458 28.39 -1.02 4.62
C ILE A 458 28.15 -0.53 3.19
N THR A 459 27.40 0.56 3.03
CA THR A 459 27.43 1.36 1.80
C THR A 459 28.33 2.58 2.01
N VAL A 460 28.93 3.11 0.94
CA VAL A 460 29.87 4.24 1.04
C VAL A 460 29.15 5.54 1.43
N GLN A 461 27.95 5.77 0.90
CA GLN A 461 27.15 6.97 1.14
C GLN A 461 25.72 6.69 0.68
N ASN A 462 24.73 7.02 1.52
CA ASN A 462 23.33 7.05 1.11
C ASN A 462 23.11 8.13 0.06
N GLU A 463 22.55 7.76 -1.06
CA GLU A 463 22.13 8.64 -2.13
C GLU A 463 23.16 9.72 -2.56
N PRO A 464 24.34 9.34 -3.06
CA PRO A 464 25.48 10.25 -3.27
C PRO A 464 25.26 11.36 -4.32
N TRP A 465 24.22 11.30 -5.15
CA TRP A 465 23.85 12.39 -6.06
C TRP A 465 22.72 13.30 -5.55
N ALA A 466 22.16 13.03 -4.37
CA ALA A 466 21.06 13.80 -3.82
C ALA A 466 21.54 15.01 -3.00
N SER A 467 20.87 16.15 -3.18
CA SER A 467 20.94 17.29 -2.26
C SER A 467 19.59 17.41 -1.56
N GLN A 468 19.55 17.14 -0.27
CA GLN A 468 18.28 17.04 0.46
C GLN A 468 18.16 18.06 1.58
N ARG A 469 16.93 18.37 1.98
CA ARG A 469 16.64 19.19 3.18
C ARG A 469 16.94 18.45 4.50
N TRP A 470 17.29 17.16 4.39
CA TRP A 470 17.80 16.31 5.46
C TRP A 470 19.26 15.92 5.21
N ASN A 471 19.82 15.08 6.08
CA ASN A 471 21.20 14.64 5.99
C ASN A 471 21.53 14.16 4.58
N SER A 472 22.53 14.75 3.93
CA SER A 472 22.93 14.41 2.56
C SER A 472 24.38 14.83 2.31
N MET A 473 25.11 14.05 1.50
CA MET A 473 26.48 14.35 1.10
C MET A 473 26.75 13.81 -0.31
N HIS A 474 27.57 14.53 -1.06
CA HIS A 474 27.85 14.22 -2.46
C HIS A 474 29.04 13.29 -2.64
N PHE A 475 28.91 12.41 -3.61
CA PHE A 475 29.99 11.76 -4.34
C PHE A 475 29.60 11.64 -5.81
N ASP A 476 30.56 11.79 -6.71
CA ASP A 476 30.45 11.28 -8.07
C ASP A 476 31.09 9.88 -8.16
N PRO A 477 30.80 9.06 -9.18
CA PRO A 477 31.31 7.68 -9.25
C PRO A 477 32.84 7.60 -9.19
N LYS A 478 33.57 8.56 -9.77
CA LYS A 478 35.04 8.54 -9.78
C LYS A 478 35.62 8.99 -8.45
N SER A 479 35.06 10.02 -7.81
CA SER A 479 35.49 10.43 -6.47
C SER A 479 35.16 9.36 -5.42
N MET A 480 34.02 8.67 -5.53
CA MET A 480 33.71 7.53 -4.67
C MET A 480 34.69 6.37 -4.89
N ALA A 481 35.00 6.03 -6.14
CA ALA A 481 35.97 5.00 -6.46
C ALA A 481 37.35 5.34 -5.89
N SER A 482 37.82 6.58 -6.08
CA SER A 482 39.07 7.07 -5.52
C SER A 482 39.08 7.04 -3.98
N PHE A 483 37.97 7.42 -3.33
CA PHE A 483 37.84 7.33 -1.88
C PHE A 483 37.96 5.89 -1.38
N VAL A 484 37.30 4.94 -2.04
CA VAL A 484 37.39 3.52 -1.70
C VAL A 484 38.78 2.96 -1.96
N ALA A 485 39.38 3.26 -3.11
CA ALA A 485 40.69 2.78 -3.51
C ALA A 485 41.81 3.26 -2.58
N ASN A 486 41.80 4.56 -2.24
CA ASN A 486 42.94 5.23 -1.62
C ASN A 486 42.79 5.42 -0.10
N HIS A 487 41.57 5.38 0.44
CA HIS A 487 41.31 5.71 1.84
C HIS A 487 40.50 4.63 2.56
N LEU A 488 39.23 4.40 2.17
CA LEU A 488 38.31 3.54 2.91
C LEU A 488 38.74 2.06 2.87
N GLY A 489 39.00 1.51 1.69
CA GLY A 489 39.40 0.11 1.52
C GLY A 489 40.68 -0.26 2.29
N PRO A 490 41.79 0.49 2.13
CA PRO A 490 43.00 0.28 2.91
C PRO A 490 42.80 0.42 4.43
N GLU A 491 42.00 1.40 4.88
CA GLU A 491 41.75 1.61 6.31
C GLU A 491 40.95 0.46 6.93
N LEU A 492 39.91 -0.01 6.25
CA LEU A 492 39.12 -1.16 6.66
C LEU A 492 40.00 -2.42 6.75
N ALA A 493 40.81 -2.70 5.72
CA ALA A 493 41.70 -3.85 5.71
C ALA A 493 42.70 -3.83 6.87
N ARG A 494 43.35 -2.68 7.12
CA ARG A 494 44.31 -2.50 8.21
C ARG A 494 43.66 -2.60 9.59
N SER A 495 42.39 -2.23 9.70
CA SER A 495 41.60 -2.28 10.94
C SER A 495 40.92 -3.63 11.18
N GLY A 496 41.16 -4.63 10.32
CA GLY A 496 40.63 -5.98 10.49
C GLY A 496 39.26 -6.22 9.86
N TYR A 497 38.75 -5.27 9.05
CA TYR A 497 37.52 -5.32 8.28
C TYR A 497 37.79 -5.50 6.78
N GLY A 498 38.69 -6.43 6.43
CA GLY A 498 39.01 -6.75 5.03
C GLY A 498 37.81 -7.30 4.24
N VAL A 499 37.99 -7.45 2.93
CA VAL A 499 36.95 -7.90 1.97
C VAL A 499 36.35 -9.28 2.28
N ASP A 500 37.06 -10.10 3.06
CA ASP A 500 36.62 -11.40 3.56
C ASP A 500 35.66 -11.31 4.77
N LYS A 501 35.60 -10.14 5.42
CA LYS A 501 34.88 -9.91 6.69
C LYS A 501 33.78 -8.87 6.60
N LEU A 502 33.93 -7.88 5.73
CA LEU A 502 32.98 -6.79 5.56
C LEU A 502 32.72 -6.52 4.08
N GLN A 503 31.46 -6.55 3.69
CA GLN A 503 31.05 -6.25 2.31
C GLN A 503 30.90 -4.73 2.13
N VAL A 504 31.70 -4.13 1.24
CA VAL A 504 31.56 -2.72 0.86
C VAL A 504 30.70 -2.63 -0.41
N MET A 505 29.66 -1.82 -0.35
CA MET A 505 28.73 -1.55 -1.45
C MET A 505 28.86 -0.11 -1.91
N GLN A 506 28.90 0.07 -3.22
CA GLN A 506 28.92 1.39 -3.86
C GLN A 506 27.49 1.80 -4.30
N LEU A 507 27.30 3.03 -4.77
CA LEU A 507 26.03 3.63 -5.22
C LEU A 507 25.04 3.95 -4.09
N ASP A 508 24.21 3.00 -3.64
CA ASP A 508 23.12 3.21 -2.66
C ASP A 508 22.16 4.34 -3.08
N HIS A 509 21.66 4.24 -4.32
CA HIS A 509 20.79 5.22 -4.97
C HIS A 509 19.89 4.54 -6.02
N ASN A 510 18.99 5.32 -6.60
CA ASN A 510 17.95 4.90 -7.54
C ASN A 510 18.42 4.02 -8.71
N VAL A 511 17.60 3.01 -9.02
CA VAL A 511 17.87 2.04 -10.09
C VAL A 511 18.08 2.69 -11.45
N GLY A 512 17.42 3.83 -11.72
CA GLY A 512 17.53 4.57 -12.98
C GLY A 512 18.93 5.03 -13.40
N ILE A 513 19.90 5.06 -12.47
CA ILE A 513 21.28 5.53 -12.73
C ILE A 513 22.35 4.44 -12.62
N VAL A 514 21.97 3.21 -12.28
CA VAL A 514 22.91 2.12 -11.95
C VAL A 514 23.87 1.86 -13.10
N LYS A 515 23.36 1.78 -14.33
CA LYS A 515 24.19 1.51 -15.52
C LYS A 515 25.29 2.55 -15.70
N GLN A 516 24.96 3.83 -15.61
CA GLN A 516 25.95 4.90 -15.76
C GLN A 516 26.99 4.82 -14.64
N TRP A 517 26.52 4.71 -13.40
CA TRP A 517 27.38 4.77 -12.24
C TRP A 517 28.39 3.61 -12.20
N VAL A 518 27.90 2.38 -12.39
CA VAL A 518 28.73 1.15 -12.37
C VAL A 518 29.87 1.25 -13.38
N ASN A 519 29.57 1.71 -14.61
CA ASN A 519 30.58 1.82 -15.68
C ASN A 519 31.72 2.77 -15.31
N GLU A 520 31.43 3.86 -14.62
CA GLU A 520 32.45 4.84 -14.20
C GLU A 520 33.19 4.41 -12.93
N TYR A 521 32.48 3.82 -11.96
CA TYR A 521 33.04 3.40 -10.68
C TYR A 521 34.01 2.22 -10.84
N PHE A 522 33.58 1.15 -11.51
CA PHE A 522 34.39 -0.08 -11.63
C PHE A 522 35.51 0.03 -12.68
N ALA A 523 35.64 1.17 -13.37
CA ALA A 523 36.80 1.47 -14.19
C ALA A 523 38.10 1.59 -13.35
N ASP A 524 38.00 1.85 -12.03
CA ASP A 524 39.12 1.79 -11.10
C ASP A 524 39.31 0.36 -10.55
N PRO A 525 40.40 -0.34 -10.90
CA PRO A 525 40.62 -1.73 -10.47
C PRO A 525 40.93 -1.87 -8.98
N VAL A 526 41.45 -0.82 -8.33
CA VAL A 526 41.74 -0.83 -6.90
C VAL A 526 40.45 -0.68 -6.11
N ALA A 527 39.58 0.25 -6.51
CA ALA A 527 38.24 0.38 -5.94
C ALA A 527 37.44 -0.92 -6.12
N SER A 528 37.45 -1.48 -7.34
CA SER A 528 36.79 -2.74 -7.66
C SER A 528 37.23 -3.90 -6.77
N LYS A 529 38.51 -3.97 -6.38
CA LYS A 529 39.01 -5.00 -5.45
C LYS A 529 38.39 -4.91 -4.05
N TYR A 530 38.15 -3.71 -3.55
CA TYR A 530 37.58 -3.48 -2.21
C TYR A 530 36.05 -3.55 -2.18
N THR A 531 35.40 -3.47 -3.34
CA THR A 531 33.95 -3.38 -3.47
C THR A 531 33.34 -4.72 -3.86
N ALA A 532 32.38 -5.17 -3.06
CA ALA A 532 31.71 -6.45 -3.21
C ALA A 532 30.55 -6.38 -4.23
N GLY A 533 29.87 -5.24 -4.31
CA GLY A 533 28.67 -5.10 -5.14
C GLY A 533 28.11 -3.68 -5.17
N THR A 534 26.93 -3.57 -5.75
CA THR A 534 26.20 -2.33 -5.96
C THR A 534 24.92 -2.33 -5.11
N ALA A 535 24.72 -1.28 -4.32
CA ALA A 535 23.48 -1.02 -3.59
C ALA A 535 22.54 -0.18 -4.46
N VAL A 536 21.25 -0.55 -4.54
CA VAL A 536 20.25 0.12 -5.39
C VAL A 536 18.98 0.45 -4.61
N HIS A 537 18.36 1.58 -4.94
CA HIS A 537 17.06 2.01 -4.42
C HIS A 537 15.99 1.91 -5.53
N TRP A 538 14.72 1.70 -5.15
CA TRP A 538 13.66 1.45 -6.13
C TRP A 538 13.09 2.70 -6.85
N TYR A 539 13.48 3.92 -6.45
CA TYR A 539 12.76 5.12 -6.87
C TYR A 539 13.05 5.47 -8.33
N GLY A 540 12.07 5.22 -9.21
CA GLY A 540 12.05 5.64 -10.61
C GLY A 540 12.59 4.61 -11.60
N HIS A 541 11.98 4.60 -12.80
CA HIS A 541 12.31 3.81 -14.00
C HIS A 541 12.13 2.28 -13.90
N ASP A 542 12.13 1.63 -15.06
CA ASP A 542 12.08 0.17 -15.22
C ASP A 542 13.47 -0.44 -14.94
N PRO A 543 13.59 -1.39 -13.99
CA PRO A 543 14.88 -1.90 -13.52
C PRO A 543 15.64 -2.73 -14.55
N LYS A 544 14.96 -3.31 -15.56
CA LYS A 544 15.54 -4.35 -16.43
C LYS A 544 16.87 -3.96 -17.08
N GLU A 545 16.90 -2.89 -17.86
CA GLU A 545 18.13 -2.48 -18.56
C GLU A 545 19.20 -1.97 -17.57
N GLN A 546 18.76 -1.33 -16.50
CA GLN A 546 19.64 -0.72 -15.52
C GLN A 546 20.39 -1.74 -14.66
N LEU A 547 19.86 -2.96 -14.54
CA LEU A 547 20.46 -4.04 -13.75
C LEU A 547 21.16 -5.08 -14.63
N ASP A 548 20.53 -5.54 -15.73
CA ASP A 548 21.08 -6.59 -16.59
C ASP A 548 22.44 -6.17 -17.20
N ALA A 549 22.57 -4.93 -17.67
CA ALA A 549 23.79 -4.47 -18.33
C ALA A 549 25.01 -4.41 -17.37
N PRO A 550 24.91 -3.78 -16.18
CA PRO A 550 25.93 -3.86 -15.13
C PRO A 550 26.32 -5.28 -14.73
N HIS A 551 25.33 -6.16 -14.50
CA HIS A 551 25.62 -7.54 -14.12
C HIS A 551 26.42 -8.28 -15.20
N ASN A 552 26.03 -8.13 -16.48
CA ASN A 552 26.73 -8.76 -17.58
C ASN A 552 28.17 -8.24 -17.76
N GLN A 553 28.43 -6.98 -17.42
CA GLN A 553 29.79 -6.40 -17.49
C GLN A 553 30.66 -6.77 -16.29
N HIS A 554 30.05 -6.92 -15.10
CA HIS A 554 30.74 -7.22 -13.85
C HIS A 554 30.05 -8.39 -13.11
N PRO A 555 30.08 -9.62 -13.66
CA PRO A 555 29.31 -10.74 -13.13
C PRO A 555 29.80 -11.24 -11.77
N ASP A 556 31.01 -10.86 -11.34
CA ASP A 556 31.55 -11.11 -10.00
C ASP A 556 31.03 -10.12 -8.94
N LYS A 557 30.35 -9.05 -9.36
CA LYS A 557 29.77 -8.01 -8.49
C LYS A 557 28.26 -8.21 -8.38
N TRP A 558 27.79 -8.48 -7.17
CA TRP A 558 26.36 -8.66 -6.92
C TRP A 558 25.65 -7.31 -6.75
N MET A 559 24.32 -7.33 -6.85
CA MET A 559 23.47 -6.15 -6.64
C MET A 559 22.46 -6.42 -5.54
N LEU A 560 22.28 -5.48 -4.62
CA LEU A 560 21.33 -5.58 -3.50
C LEU A 560 20.40 -4.37 -3.51
N ALA A 561 19.09 -4.59 -3.48
CA ALA A 561 18.14 -3.52 -3.21
C ALA A 561 18.20 -3.19 -1.72
N THR A 562 18.74 -2.02 -1.39
CA THR A 562 19.07 -1.60 -0.02
C THR A 562 18.03 -0.68 0.60
N GLU A 563 17.14 -0.10 -0.21
CA GLU A 563 16.06 0.77 0.26
C GLU A 563 14.91 0.86 -0.74
N ALA A 564 13.69 0.82 -0.21
CA ALA A 564 12.47 1.06 -0.95
C ALA A 564 11.33 1.50 0.00
N CYS A 565 10.54 2.49 -0.42
CA CYS A 565 9.31 2.87 0.28
C CYS A 565 8.33 3.64 -0.60
N VAL A 566 7.03 3.55 -0.30
CA VAL A 566 6.02 4.36 -0.98
C VAL A 566 5.95 5.75 -0.33
N GLU A 567 6.30 6.76 -1.11
CA GLU A 567 6.24 8.15 -0.71
C GLU A 567 4.80 8.69 -0.63
N GLY A 568 4.62 9.80 0.09
CA GLY A 568 3.34 10.50 0.21
C GLY A 568 2.52 10.12 1.45
N GLY A 569 3.17 9.59 2.48
CA GLY A 569 2.56 9.22 3.76
C GLY A 569 1.76 7.91 3.73
N VAL A 570 1.22 7.56 4.89
CA VAL A 570 0.54 6.28 5.13
C VAL A 570 -0.81 6.20 4.42
N LYS A 571 -1.05 5.09 3.74
CA LYS A 571 -2.31 4.74 3.09
C LYS A 571 -2.83 3.42 3.65
N LEU A 572 -3.59 3.50 4.75
CA LEU A 572 -4.03 2.30 5.49
C LEU A 572 -4.94 1.40 4.62
N GLY A 573 -4.44 0.23 4.25
CA GLY A 573 -5.18 -0.76 3.47
C GLY A 573 -5.14 -0.54 1.96
N ASP A 574 -4.20 0.26 1.44
CA ASP A 574 -4.02 0.42 -0.02
C ASP A 574 -3.33 -0.80 -0.64
N TRP A 575 -4.05 -1.49 -1.53
CA TRP A 575 -3.50 -2.64 -2.25
C TRP A 575 -2.47 -2.21 -3.31
N ASN A 576 -2.50 -0.97 -3.78
CA ASN A 576 -1.52 -0.51 -4.75
C ASN A 576 -0.10 -0.51 -4.15
N THR A 577 0.03 -0.20 -2.86
CA THR A 577 1.30 -0.36 -2.12
C THR A 577 1.78 -1.82 -2.16
N ALA A 578 0.90 -2.80 -1.96
CA ALA A 578 1.25 -4.22 -2.08
C ALA A 578 1.68 -4.61 -3.50
N ASN A 579 0.97 -4.11 -4.52
CA ASN A 579 1.33 -4.34 -5.92
C ASN A 579 2.72 -3.79 -6.24
N LEU A 580 3.06 -2.59 -5.75
CA LEU A 580 4.38 -1.97 -5.95
C LEU A 580 5.47 -2.82 -5.30
N TYR A 581 5.33 -3.19 -4.03
CA TYR A 581 6.28 -4.07 -3.33
C TYR A 581 6.48 -5.39 -4.09
N ALA A 582 5.40 -6.09 -4.42
CA ALA A 582 5.51 -7.41 -5.05
C ALA A 582 6.10 -7.36 -6.45
N THR A 583 5.74 -6.34 -7.24
CA THR A 583 6.26 -6.15 -8.60
C THR A 583 7.73 -5.78 -8.58
N ASP A 584 8.13 -4.87 -7.69
CA ASP A 584 9.52 -4.42 -7.55
C ASP A 584 10.43 -5.54 -7.05
N ILE A 585 10.06 -6.20 -5.94
CA ILE A 585 10.83 -7.33 -5.39
C ILE A 585 11.00 -8.42 -6.46
N LEU A 586 9.93 -8.85 -7.12
CA LEU A 586 10.04 -9.91 -8.13
C LEU A 586 10.81 -9.43 -9.36
N GLY A 587 10.62 -8.18 -9.81
CA GLY A 587 11.36 -7.57 -10.91
C GLY A 587 12.87 -7.57 -10.64
N ASP A 588 13.29 -7.08 -9.48
CA ASP A 588 14.68 -7.07 -9.04
C ASP A 588 15.30 -8.47 -9.01
N LEU A 589 14.58 -9.45 -8.45
CA LEU A 589 15.04 -10.84 -8.44
C LEU A 589 15.11 -11.44 -9.86
N LEU A 590 14.25 -10.99 -10.78
CA LEU A 590 14.32 -11.36 -12.19
C LEU A 590 15.50 -10.69 -12.93
N HIS A 591 16.16 -9.72 -12.31
CA HIS A 591 17.28 -8.94 -12.85
C HIS A 591 18.52 -8.94 -11.93
N HIS A 592 18.88 -10.14 -11.46
CA HIS A 592 20.15 -10.44 -10.77
C HIS A 592 20.33 -9.89 -9.34
N VAL A 593 19.33 -9.16 -8.80
CA VAL A 593 19.40 -8.66 -7.43
C VAL A 593 19.32 -9.84 -6.44
N ILE A 594 20.15 -9.80 -5.39
CA ILE A 594 20.34 -10.93 -4.45
C ILE A 594 19.50 -10.83 -3.17
N GLY A 595 18.74 -9.75 -2.99
CA GLY A 595 17.93 -9.51 -1.80
C GLY A 595 17.24 -8.16 -1.87
N TRP A 596 16.37 -7.88 -0.90
CA TRP A 596 15.59 -6.64 -0.92
C TRP A 596 15.29 -6.14 0.49
N VAL A 597 15.55 -4.86 0.74
CA VAL A 597 15.46 -4.25 2.06
C VAL A 597 14.47 -3.08 2.01
N ASP A 598 13.39 -3.24 2.77
CA ASP A 598 12.39 -2.21 3.01
C ASP A 598 13.01 -1.01 3.73
N TRP A 599 12.34 0.14 3.65
CA TRP A 599 12.77 1.30 4.42
C TRP A 599 12.43 1.21 5.90
N ASN A 600 11.50 2.01 6.39
CA ASN A 600 11.08 1.94 7.78
C ASN A 600 10.21 0.71 8.00
N MET A 601 10.63 -0.17 8.90
CA MET A 601 9.82 -1.36 9.23
C MET A 601 8.52 -0.99 9.96
N VAL A 602 8.56 0.07 10.79
CA VAL A 602 7.45 0.47 11.66
C VAL A 602 7.32 1.99 11.70
N LEU A 603 6.18 2.53 11.25
CA LEU A 603 5.85 3.96 11.35
C LEU A 603 4.54 4.18 12.13
N ASP A 604 4.26 5.42 12.51
CA ASP A 604 2.94 5.79 13.04
C ASP A 604 1.95 6.12 11.93
N THR A 605 0.69 6.40 12.27
CA THR A 605 -0.36 6.73 11.28
C THR A 605 -0.10 7.98 10.45
N GLN A 606 0.88 8.81 10.81
CA GLN A 606 1.31 9.96 10.00
C GLN A 606 2.40 9.56 8.99
N GLY A 607 3.08 8.43 9.21
CA GLY A 607 4.26 8.03 8.43
C GLY A 607 5.56 8.58 9.01
N GLY A 608 5.61 8.84 10.32
CA GLY A 608 6.74 9.43 11.01
C GLY A 608 7.18 8.66 12.27
N PRO A 609 7.97 9.30 13.16
CA PRO A 609 8.43 10.69 13.06
C PRO A 609 9.41 10.92 11.90
N ASN A 610 9.47 12.14 11.37
CA ASN A 610 10.47 12.56 10.38
C ASN A 610 10.68 14.06 10.58
N TRP A 611 11.91 14.49 10.89
CA TRP A 611 12.17 15.88 11.29
C TRP A 611 12.04 16.92 10.17
N THR A 612 11.89 16.45 8.92
CA THR A 612 11.66 17.31 7.75
C THR A 612 10.28 17.13 7.12
N ASN A 613 9.37 16.40 7.80
CA ASN A 613 8.04 16.06 7.29
C ASN A 613 8.05 15.30 5.95
N ASN A 614 9.10 14.51 5.69
CA ASN A 614 9.18 13.61 4.54
C ASN A 614 8.48 12.27 4.85
N PHE A 615 7.15 12.31 5.07
CA PHE A 615 6.41 11.13 5.50
C PHE A 615 6.22 10.10 4.38
N VAL A 616 6.32 8.83 4.74
CA VAL A 616 6.20 7.67 3.83
C VAL A 616 5.34 6.58 4.48
N ASP A 617 4.97 5.56 3.71
CA ASP A 617 4.27 4.38 4.23
C ASP A 617 5.27 3.33 4.77
N ALA A 618 4.78 2.37 5.56
CA ALA A 618 5.55 1.24 6.09
C ALA A 618 4.66 -0.02 6.22
N PRO A 619 5.20 -1.24 6.12
CA PRO A 619 4.41 -2.47 6.26
C PRO A 619 3.68 -2.62 7.60
N LEU A 620 4.23 -2.05 8.68
CA LEU A 620 3.62 -2.02 10.01
C LEU A 620 3.36 -0.58 10.43
N ILE A 621 2.11 -0.25 10.72
CA ILE A 621 1.68 1.07 11.17
C ILE A 621 1.14 0.99 12.59
N ILE A 622 1.70 1.75 13.53
CA ILE A 622 1.21 1.78 14.91
C ILE A 622 0.20 2.90 15.15
N ASN A 623 -0.72 2.64 16.08
CA ASN A 623 -1.61 3.63 16.67
C ASN A 623 -1.50 3.56 18.20
N PRO A 624 -0.57 4.33 18.80
CA PRO A 624 -0.36 4.34 20.25
C PRO A 624 -1.59 4.73 21.05
N GLN A 625 -2.44 5.60 20.50
CA GLN A 625 -3.65 6.09 21.17
C GLN A 625 -4.65 4.96 21.40
N LEU A 626 -4.76 4.04 20.44
CA LEU A 626 -5.60 2.85 20.55
C LEU A 626 -4.88 1.63 21.14
N LYS A 627 -3.54 1.70 21.32
CA LYS A 627 -2.68 0.55 21.64
C LYS A 627 -2.87 -0.60 20.66
N GLU A 628 -3.01 -0.24 19.38
CA GLU A 628 -3.13 -1.16 18.25
C GLU A 628 -2.01 -0.90 17.25
N TYR A 629 -1.73 -1.88 16.39
CA TYR A 629 -0.94 -1.70 15.19
C TYR A 629 -1.56 -2.46 14.03
N TYR A 630 -1.15 -2.12 12.81
CA TYR A 630 -1.78 -2.54 11.58
C TYR A 630 -0.74 -3.19 10.67
N ARG A 631 -0.99 -4.43 10.26
CA ARG A 631 -0.27 -5.06 9.14
C ARG A 631 -0.93 -4.59 7.84
N GLN A 632 -0.18 -3.80 7.08
CA GLN A 632 -0.59 -3.27 5.78
C GLN A 632 -0.61 -4.40 4.71
N PRO A 633 -1.29 -4.20 3.57
CA PRO A 633 -1.16 -5.10 2.42
C PRO A 633 0.29 -5.38 2.01
N SER A 634 1.18 -4.38 2.09
CA SER A 634 2.62 -4.51 1.79
C SER A 634 3.36 -5.50 2.70
N TYR A 635 2.93 -5.65 3.96
CA TYR A 635 3.45 -6.69 4.87
C TYR A 635 3.25 -8.09 4.28
N TYR A 636 2.05 -8.34 3.74
CA TYR A 636 1.73 -9.63 3.14
C TYR A 636 2.43 -9.83 1.80
N ALA A 637 2.54 -8.76 0.98
CA ALA A 637 3.34 -8.80 -0.24
C ALA A 637 4.79 -9.21 0.05
N MET A 638 5.42 -8.58 1.04
CA MET A 638 6.78 -8.94 1.50
C MET A 638 6.87 -10.40 1.97
N ALA A 639 5.87 -10.87 2.74
CA ALA A 639 5.85 -12.24 3.26
C ALA A 639 5.91 -13.33 2.16
N HIS A 640 5.37 -13.05 0.97
CA HIS A 640 5.43 -13.95 -0.18
C HIS A 640 6.85 -14.19 -0.71
N PHE A 641 7.81 -13.35 -0.32
CA PHE A 641 9.23 -13.48 -0.64
C PHE A 641 10.02 -13.90 0.60
N SER A 642 9.97 -13.12 1.68
CA SER A 642 10.84 -13.29 2.85
C SER A 642 10.70 -14.66 3.51
N LYS A 643 9.49 -15.20 3.64
CA LYS A 643 9.26 -16.54 4.22
C LYS A 643 9.64 -17.69 3.30
N PHE A 644 9.53 -17.47 1.98
CA PHE A 644 9.70 -18.55 1.00
C PHE A 644 11.07 -18.54 0.33
N LEU A 645 11.84 -17.47 0.44
CA LEU A 645 13.17 -17.35 -0.15
C LEU A 645 14.21 -17.16 0.96
N ALA A 646 14.36 -18.19 1.81
CA ALA A 646 15.36 -18.21 2.87
C ALA A 646 16.80 -18.06 2.29
N PRO A 647 17.79 -17.60 3.08
CA PRO A 647 19.16 -17.45 2.63
C PRO A 647 19.69 -18.74 2.00
N GLY A 648 20.32 -18.63 0.83
CA GLY A 648 20.76 -19.79 0.08
C GLY A 648 19.76 -20.34 -0.93
N SER A 649 18.55 -19.80 -0.98
CA SER A 649 17.64 -20.06 -2.11
C SER A 649 18.30 -19.61 -3.41
N VAL A 650 18.15 -20.36 -4.48
CA VAL A 650 18.76 -20.05 -5.78
C VAL A 650 17.64 -19.79 -6.78
N ARG A 651 17.69 -18.65 -7.48
CA ARG A 651 16.78 -18.42 -8.61
C ARG A 651 17.13 -19.42 -9.72
N VAL A 652 16.11 -20.06 -10.27
CA VAL A 652 16.23 -20.94 -11.43
C VAL A 652 15.51 -20.34 -12.63
N ASP A 653 15.88 -20.78 -13.81
CA ASP A 653 15.34 -20.22 -15.04
C ASP A 653 13.85 -20.55 -15.21
N THR A 654 13.07 -19.55 -15.61
CA THR A 654 11.60 -19.63 -15.71
C THR A 654 11.14 -19.07 -17.08
N PRO A 655 11.54 -19.69 -18.20
CA PRO A 655 11.19 -19.17 -19.53
C PRO A 655 9.69 -19.19 -19.77
N ILE A 656 9.20 -18.06 -20.30
CA ILE A 656 7.80 -17.90 -20.72
C ILE A 656 7.58 -18.66 -22.03
N VAL A 657 6.63 -19.59 -22.02
CA VAL A 657 6.16 -20.33 -23.21
C VAL A 657 5.10 -19.49 -23.92
N THR A 658 4.10 -19.04 -23.16
CA THR A 658 3.02 -18.19 -23.66
C THR A 658 2.63 -17.17 -22.59
N GLN A 659 2.48 -15.91 -22.98
CA GLN A 659 1.84 -14.88 -22.16
C GLN A 659 0.92 -14.07 -23.06
N SER A 660 -0.39 -14.11 -22.78
CA SER A 660 -1.41 -13.42 -23.57
C SER A 660 -2.36 -12.64 -22.68
N ASN A 661 -2.73 -11.43 -23.11
CA ASN A 661 -3.73 -10.58 -22.46
C ASN A 661 -3.46 -10.32 -20.96
N ASN A 662 -2.20 -10.33 -20.52
CA ASN A 662 -1.80 -9.97 -19.15
C ASN A 662 -0.34 -9.48 -19.07
N LYS A 663 0.02 -8.94 -17.91
CA LYS A 663 1.36 -8.46 -17.54
C LYS A 663 1.87 -9.07 -16.23
N ALA A 664 1.37 -10.25 -15.86
CA ALA A 664 1.80 -10.91 -14.62
C ALA A 664 3.30 -11.24 -14.66
N LEU A 665 3.93 -11.14 -13.49
CA LEU A 665 5.31 -11.55 -13.27
C LEU A 665 5.34 -12.94 -12.62
N VAL A 666 6.34 -13.75 -12.97
CA VAL A 666 6.56 -15.06 -12.37
C VAL A 666 8.04 -15.37 -12.24
N GLY A 667 8.43 -15.93 -11.09
CA GLY A 667 9.80 -16.37 -10.84
C GLY A 667 9.85 -17.71 -10.09
N GLY A 668 10.80 -18.55 -10.48
CA GLY A 668 11.07 -19.85 -9.89
C GLY A 668 12.35 -19.89 -9.07
N PHE A 669 12.32 -20.59 -7.93
CA PHE A 669 13.42 -20.66 -6.98
C PHE A 669 13.57 -22.07 -6.40
N ARG A 670 14.81 -22.45 -6.12
CA ARG A 670 15.16 -23.72 -5.47
C ARG A 670 15.70 -23.45 -4.06
N ARG A 671 15.06 -24.03 -3.06
CA ARG A 671 15.48 -23.94 -1.65
C ARG A 671 16.43 -25.07 -1.27
N SER A 672 17.26 -24.82 -0.26
CA SER A 672 18.19 -25.81 0.31
C SER A 672 17.49 -27.01 0.97
N ASP A 673 16.24 -26.83 1.43
CA ASP A 673 15.42 -27.86 2.07
C ASP A 673 14.81 -28.90 1.11
N GLY A 674 15.08 -28.78 -0.20
CA GLY A 674 14.54 -29.71 -1.18
C GLY A 674 13.22 -29.27 -1.82
N SER A 675 12.66 -28.11 -1.47
CA SER A 675 11.48 -27.57 -2.18
C SER A 675 11.81 -26.68 -3.38
N THR A 676 10.84 -26.65 -4.30
CA THR A 676 10.73 -25.68 -5.38
C THR A 676 9.65 -24.65 -5.00
N VAL A 677 9.97 -23.37 -5.22
CA VAL A 677 9.06 -22.24 -4.99
C VAL A 677 8.79 -21.54 -6.31
N VAL A 678 7.52 -21.24 -6.60
CA VAL A 678 7.12 -20.36 -7.70
C VAL A 678 6.30 -19.21 -7.12
N ILE A 679 6.69 -17.97 -7.42
CA ILE A 679 5.97 -16.78 -7.01
C ILE A 679 5.38 -16.13 -8.26
N ALA A 680 4.09 -15.81 -8.22
CA ALA A 680 3.38 -15.12 -9.29
C ALA A 680 2.71 -13.85 -8.75
N VAL A 681 2.81 -12.76 -9.50
CA VAL A 681 2.24 -11.45 -9.15
C VAL A 681 1.31 -11.03 -10.28
N ASN A 682 0.03 -10.86 -9.96
CA ASN A 682 -0.98 -10.33 -10.88
C ASN A 682 -1.48 -8.99 -10.36
N THR A 683 -1.13 -7.91 -11.05
CA THR A 683 -1.58 -6.55 -10.68
C THR A 683 -2.90 -6.15 -11.33
N GLU A 684 -3.43 -6.97 -12.23
CA GLU A 684 -4.58 -6.66 -13.07
C GLU A 684 -5.90 -7.10 -12.44
N ASN A 685 -7.01 -6.52 -12.91
CA ASN A 685 -8.38 -6.84 -12.47
C ASN A 685 -8.97 -8.08 -13.15
N ILE A 686 -8.13 -8.93 -13.74
CA ILE A 686 -8.53 -10.12 -14.48
C ILE A 686 -7.87 -11.34 -13.88
N GLU A 687 -8.57 -12.46 -13.92
CA GLU A 687 -8.01 -13.76 -13.56
C GLU A 687 -7.12 -14.29 -14.70
N ILE A 688 -6.02 -14.94 -14.36
CA ILE A 688 -5.05 -15.46 -15.35
C ILE A 688 -4.96 -16.97 -15.21
N ASP A 689 -5.19 -17.69 -16.30
CA ASP A 689 -4.93 -19.13 -16.37
C ASP A 689 -3.42 -19.38 -16.33
N PHE A 690 -2.96 -20.14 -15.34
CA PHE A 690 -1.55 -20.25 -15.00
C PHE A 690 -1.07 -21.70 -15.04
N ILE A 691 -0.03 -21.94 -15.85
CA ILE A 691 0.59 -23.24 -16.02
C ILE A 691 2.10 -23.15 -15.75
N VAL A 692 2.61 -24.06 -14.93
CA VAL A 692 4.06 -24.27 -14.76
C VAL A 692 4.41 -25.71 -15.07
N GLU A 693 5.24 -25.88 -16.10
CA GLU A 693 5.85 -27.16 -16.45
C GLU A 693 7.23 -27.30 -15.80
N ASP A 694 7.39 -28.27 -14.93
CA ASP A 694 8.67 -28.62 -14.33
C ASP A 694 8.99 -30.08 -14.65
N SER A 695 10.01 -30.31 -15.47
CA SER A 695 10.37 -31.64 -15.95
C SER A 695 10.75 -32.59 -14.81
N LYS A 696 11.22 -32.04 -13.67
CA LYS A 696 11.66 -32.79 -12.49
C LYS A 696 10.57 -33.00 -11.45
N ALA A 697 9.45 -32.26 -11.52
CA ALA A 697 8.33 -32.44 -10.60
C ALA A 697 7.54 -33.73 -10.90
N ALA A 698 6.71 -34.18 -9.97
CA ALA A 698 5.81 -35.34 -10.16
C ALA A 698 4.67 -35.06 -11.17
N GLY A 699 4.35 -33.79 -11.42
CA GLY A 699 3.28 -33.33 -12.29
C GLY A 699 3.51 -31.88 -12.72
N LYS A 700 2.49 -31.24 -13.27
CA LYS A 700 2.51 -29.80 -13.62
C LYS A 700 1.55 -29.00 -12.76
N LEU A 701 1.88 -27.72 -12.55
CA LEU A 701 1.00 -26.78 -11.86
C LEU A 701 -0.01 -26.26 -12.89
N VAL A 702 -1.30 -26.40 -12.60
CA VAL A 702 -2.40 -25.82 -13.40
C VAL A 702 -3.34 -25.14 -12.42
N GLN A 703 -3.34 -23.82 -12.41
CA GLN A 703 -4.08 -22.99 -11.46
C GLN A 703 -4.60 -21.72 -12.14
N LYS A 704 -5.31 -20.92 -11.36
CA LYS A 704 -5.71 -19.57 -11.74
C LYS A 704 -5.11 -18.56 -10.78
N ILE A 705 -4.48 -17.52 -11.32
CA ILE A 705 -3.99 -16.40 -10.53
C ILE A 705 -5.13 -15.41 -10.39
N ALA A 706 -5.58 -15.19 -9.16
CA ALA A 706 -6.69 -14.28 -8.88
C ALA A 706 -6.36 -12.85 -9.32
N PRO A 707 -7.36 -12.02 -9.67
CA PRO A 707 -7.17 -10.59 -9.89
C PRO A 707 -6.47 -9.93 -8.70
N ARG A 708 -5.57 -8.97 -8.97
CA ARG A 708 -4.89 -8.15 -7.95
C ARG A 708 -4.40 -8.99 -6.77
N SER A 709 -3.50 -9.92 -7.07
CA SER A 709 -3.04 -10.93 -6.12
C SER A 709 -1.54 -11.19 -6.19
N VAL A 710 -1.02 -11.70 -5.07
CA VAL A 710 0.29 -12.33 -4.99
C VAL A 710 0.07 -13.77 -4.54
N GLN A 711 0.64 -14.72 -5.27
CA GLN A 711 0.51 -16.14 -4.98
C GLN A 711 1.90 -16.79 -4.93
N THR A 712 2.13 -17.59 -3.89
CA THR A 712 3.36 -18.39 -3.76
C THR A 712 3.00 -19.87 -3.71
N TYR A 713 3.69 -20.67 -4.51
CA TYR A 713 3.47 -22.08 -4.72
C TYR A 713 4.71 -22.85 -4.27
N VAL A 714 4.53 -23.86 -3.41
CA VAL A 714 5.64 -24.68 -2.90
C VAL A 714 5.33 -26.16 -3.06
N TYR A 715 6.25 -26.90 -3.64
CA TYR A 715 6.17 -28.36 -3.79
C TYR A 715 7.54 -29.02 -3.67
N TYR A 716 7.53 -30.32 -3.42
CA TYR A 716 8.72 -31.15 -3.22
C TYR A 716 8.79 -32.23 -4.29
N ASP A 717 10.01 -32.74 -4.48
CA ASP A 717 10.33 -33.84 -5.38
C ASP A 717 9.77 -35.19 -4.89
#